data_AF-A0A0D0V5C2-F1
#
_entry.id   AF-A0A0D0V5C2-F1
#
_cell.length_a   1.000
_cell.length_b   1.000
_cell.length_c   1.000
_cell.angle_alpha   90.00
_cell.angle_beta   90.00
_cell.angle_gamma   90.00
#
_symmetry.space_group_name_H-M   'P 1'
#
loop_
_entity.id
_entity.type
_entity.pdbx_description
1 polymer ?
#
loop_
_entity_poly.entity_id
_entity_poly.type
_entity_poly.pdbx_seq_one_letter_code
_entity_poly.pdbx_strand_id
1 'polypeptide(L)'
;MSAFTYTAALFSLISLLPSAFAGPTAGATYSISPNQHPSMCLAPAHDWEGADVVIKNCDEDDTTWLWTGQSFQNTATQMCIDIRDAGAWSGNKAQVWGCFPYNTNQQFNVEGSMIHWEDFCWDLTDGSSSAGTKLQIWSCFSYNDNQQWTFTEIEEVDECDATSVTETVTIMSTATASNSDLSSATASASASSNPKAVSAAESLTASLTASLNASDPFFTASATGSGYEADATASATESTYESLNGTASATYSSYNVNATASATYSSYNVNATASATYSSYDVNATASATYSSYDVNATASAADSGYESINATASATESGYEFVNATASGTLSASGTLSAETSTATNSSIGEGLWSPHKSSSVSSDEWSSETATDSSTEWWPSSTGSNSNSWASATASASNPWQSASESGAWNSTSTASNTWETASSSQAWNETSTDSWVASATATATESDPYGSATSTSTSSAISATATVGTISSGYLQTSGTKIVDSDGNEVILRGTNIGGWLVLEDWMCGISDESGSADRFSLTTLENRFGTAQARTLVEAWAENWLTSADFDELANIGFNVIRLPFSFRTVQNADGSWRDDAFTRMDWAIAQAKARGIYVIVDFHMWAGQEADYSAISENTDEGQSQRDAAGELWKKVATHYLGESSICAFDVINEPTGSYGDYLQQDLYNAVRSVDANRIIIHESISTDPSTYGWTNVIYSLHEYDMMGSDFDSNKATWASGVQAYIDLWHGYNIPFMLAEFMADGDTLDYMLNSLNSQGLSWLTWAHSTVNMGRWGIWNHEAFSVDVSSDSYDTIYNTWTNMPSTFQTYIYGQLKNAATGSTSVSRKRDLAPSARTTKRLHGSHGGRSRRNGVAHAVKGAVAVSI
;
A
#
# COMPACT_ATOMS: atom_id res chain seq x y z
N MET A 1 -70.52 -37.13 14.63
CA MET A 1 -71.17 -36.12 13.77
C MET A 1 -70.38 -34.83 13.97
N SER A 2 -69.35 -34.62 13.15
CA SER A 2 -69.38 -33.81 11.91
C SER A 2 -68.86 -32.41 12.26
N ALA A 3 -67.59 -32.13 12.03
CA ALA A 3 -66.94 -31.78 10.75
C ALA A 3 -66.90 -30.25 10.58
N PHE A 4 -65.69 -29.70 10.73
CA PHE A 4 -65.34 -28.34 10.34
C PHE A 4 -65.35 -28.25 8.80
N THR A 5 -66.08 -27.27 8.28
CA THR A 5 -66.05 -26.84 6.88
C THR A 5 -65.01 -25.75 6.71
N TYR A 6 -63.95 -26.03 5.95
CA TYR A 6 -63.23 -25.02 5.18
C TYR A 6 -63.53 -25.26 3.69
N THR A 7 -63.94 -24.17 3.06
CA THR A 7 -64.34 -24.04 1.67
C THR A 7 -63.16 -24.16 0.71
N ALA A 8 -63.49 -24.70 -0.46
CA ALA A 8 -62.64 -25.13 -1.55
C ALA A 8 -61.83 -24.03 -2.25
N ALA A 9 -60.66 -24.44 -2.76
CA ALA A 9 -60.18 -24.03 -4.08
C ALA A 9 -59.83 -25.31 -4.86
N LEU A 10 -60.49 -25.47 -6.01
CA LEU A 10 -60.28 -26.50 -7.01
C LEU A 10 -59.37 -25.88 -8.07
N PHE A 11 -58.24 -26.49 -8.44
CA PHE A 11 -57.82 -26.81 -9.82
C PHE A 11 -56.34 -27.22 -9.89
N SER A 12 -56.09 -28.12 -10.84
CA SER A 12 -54.81 -28.60 -11.36
C SER A 12 -54.18 -29.80 -10.65
N LEU A 13 -54.58 -30.98 -11.10
CA LEU A 13 -53.84 -32.22 -10.94
C LEU A 13 -53.68 -32.83 -12.33
N ILE A 14 -52.85 -32.19 -13.16
CA ILE A 14 -52.35 -32.72 -14.43
C ILE A 14 -50.85 -32.39 -14.50
N SER A 15 -50.06 -33.44 -14.77
CA SER A 15 -48.65 -33.52 -15.14
C SER A 15 -47.58 -33.16 -14.09
N LEU A 16 -47.24 -34.16 -13.26
CA LEU A 16 -45.86 -34.39 -12.81
C LEU A 16 -45.45 -35.79 -13.28
N LEU A 17 -45.03 -35.86 -14.54
CA LEU A 17 -44.13 -36.90 -15.04
C LEU A 17 -42.84 -36.15 -15.41
N PRO A 18 -41.67 -36.51 -14.86
CA PRO A 18 -40.42 -35.91 -15.32
C PRO A 18 -40.25 -36.25 -16.79
N SER A 19 -40.05 -35.22 -17.60
CA SER A 19 -39.76 -35.33 -19.03
C SER A 19 -38.40 -36.00 -19.22
N ALA A 20 -38.33 -37.33 -19.14
CA ALA A 20 -37.11 -38.14 -19.30
C ALA A 20 -36.52 -38.13 -20.73
N PHE A 21 -36.86 -37.12 -21.54
CA PHE A 21 -36.44 -36.98 -22.94
C PHE A 21 -36.05 -35.55 -23.34
N ALA A 22 -36.08 -34.59 -22.42
CA ALA A 22 -35.48 -33.28 -22.66
C ALA A 22 -34.01 -33.37 -22.20
N GLY A 23 -33.06 -33.16 -23.12
CA GLY A 23 -31.65 -32.95 -22.75
C GLY A 23 -31.49 -31.68 -21.89
N PRO A 24 -30.31 -31.42 -21.32
CA PRO A 24 -30.10 -30.25 -20.48
C PRO A 24 -30.42 -28.97 -21.26
N THR A 25 -31.21 -28.10 -20.65
CA THR A 25 -31.53 -26.76 -21.13
C THR A 25 -30.26 -25.91 -21.12
N ALA A 26 -29.90 -25.32 -22.27
CA ALA A 26 -28.78 -24.39 -22.34
C ALA A 26 -29.02 -23.18 -21.40
N GLY A 27 -28.00 -22.81 -20.64
CA GLY A 27 -28.05 -21.74 -19.63
C GLY A 27 -28.45 -22.21 -18.24
N ALA A 28 -28.85 -23.48 -18.05
CA ALA A 28 -29.16 -24.03 -16.73
C ALA A 28 -27.95 -24.74 -16.10
N THR A 29 -27.92 -24.76 -14.78
CA THR A 29 -26.90 -25.42 -13.95
C THR A 29 -27.36 -26.80 -13.52
N TYR A 30 -26.47 -27.77 -13.64
CA TYR A 30 -26.75 -29.17 -13.33
C TYR A 30 -25.68 -29.76 -12.43
N SER A 31 -26.11 -30.63 -11.52
CA SER A 31 -25.26 -31.70 -11.02
C SER A 31 -25.34 -32.88 -11.97
N ILE A 32 -24.19 -33.43 -12.38
CA ILE A 32 -24.10 -34.51 -13.38
C ILE A 32 -23.59 -35.77 -12.70
N SER A 33 -24.45 -36.78 -12.57
CA SER A 33 -24.12 -38.05 -11.91
C SER A 33 -24.16 -39.24 -12.88
N PRO A 34 -23.31 -40.26 -12.71
CA PRO A 34 -23.50 -41.53 -13.41
C PRO A 34 -24.82 -42.18 -12.99
N ASN A 35 -25.61 -42.70 -13.93
CA ASN A 35 -26.93 -43.30 -13.62
C ASN A 35 -26.85 -44.44 -12.59
N GLN A 36 -25.73 -45.18 -12.58
CA GLN A 36 -25.51 -46.26 -11.63
C GLN A 36 -25.17 -45.76 -10.22
N HIS A 37 -24.70 -44.51 -10.08
CA HIS A 37 -24.16 -43.93 -8.84
C HIS A 37 -24.70 -42.51 -8.60
N PRO A 38 -26.01 -42.35 -8.29
CA PRO A 38 -26.67 -41.04 -8.23
C PRO A 38 -26.21 -40.13 -7.09
N SER A 39 -25.45 -40.65 -6.11
CA SER A 39 -24.86 -39.86 -5.02
C SER A 39 -23.44 -39.36 -5.33
N MET A 40 -22.93 -39.66 -6.52
CA MET A 40 -21.61 -39.24 -6.96
C MET A 40 -21.75 -38.34 -8.19
N CYS A 41 -21.08 -37.20 -8.19
CA CYS A 41 -21.23 -36.18 -9.22
C CYS A 41 -19.89 -35.76 -9.80
N LEU A 42 -19.89 -35.39 -11.08
CA LEU A 42 -18.68 -34.91 -11.75
C LEU A 42 -18.18 -33.62 -11.08
N ALA A 43 -16.87 -33.52 -10.88
CA ALA A 43 -16.19 -32.37 -10.33
C ALA A 43 -14.75 -32.32 -10.86
N PRO A 44 -14.12 -31.14 -10.91
CA PRO A 44 -12.68 -31.05 -11.08
C PRO A 44 -11.95 -31.72 -9.90
N ALA A 45 -10.87 -32.45 -10.16
CA ALA A 45 -10.04 -33.01 -9.08
C ALA A 45 -9.34 -31.89 -8.28
N HIS A 46 -8.97 -30.80 -8.97
CA HIS A 46 -8.34 -29.59 -8.46
C HIS A 46 -8.73 -28.38 -9.32
N ASP A 47 -8.44 -27.18 -8.84
CA ASP A 47 -8.83 -25.88 -9.38
C ASP A 47 -7.85 -25.26 -10.40
N TRP A 48 -6.90 -26.03 -10.94
CA TRP A 48 -5.93 -25.57 -11.94
C TRP A 48 -6.12 -26.24 -13.32
N GLU A 49 -5.66 -25.55 -14.38
CA GLU A 49 -5.78 -26.03 -15.76
C GLU A 49 -5.06 -27.36 -15.99
N GLY A 50 -5.79 -28.33 -16.52
CA GLY A 50 -5.32 -29.69 -16.75
C GLY A 50 -5.61 -30.64 -15.59
N ALA A 51 -6.28 -30.21 -14.52
CA ALA A 51 -6.75 -31.12 -13.49
C ALA A 51 -7.77 -32.12 -14.07
N ASP A 52 -7.72 -33.39 -13.66
CA ASP A 52 -8.63 -34.42 -14.18
C ASP A 52 -10.08 -34.15 -13.75
N VAL A 53 -11.05 -34.47 -14.61
CA VAL A 53 -12.46 -34.54 -14.21
C VAL A 53 -12.71 -35.88 -13.52
N VAL A 54 -13.25 -35.84 -12.31
CA VAL A 54 -13.50 -37.01 -11.46
C VAL A 54 -14.93 -37.02 -10.95
N ILE A 55 -15.37 -38.12 -10.33
CA ILE A 55 -16.58 -38.13 -9.50
C ILE A 55 -16.24 -37.89 -8.01
N LYS A 56 -17.03 -37.06 -7.35
CA LYS A 56 -16.99 -36.75 -5.91
C LYS A 56 -18.39 -36.86 -5.29
N ASN A 57 -18.54 -36.63 -3.98
CA ASN A 57 -19.88 -36.60 -3.38
C ASN A 57 -20.65 -35.37 -3.90
N CYS A 58 -21.92 -35.53 -4.31
CA CYS A 58 -22.71 -34.45 -4.91
C CYS A 58 -23.00 -33.25 -3.99
N ASP A 59 -22.75 -33.38 -2.68
CA ASP A 59 -22.88 -32.28 -1.71
C ASP A 59 -21.61 -31.41 -1.64
N GLU A 60 -20.58 -31.69 -2.45
CA GLU A 60 -19.37 -30.86 -2.54
C GLU A 60 -19.59 -29.64 -3.45
N ASP A 61 -19.02 -28.51 -3.04
CA ASP A 61 -19.29 -27.18 -3.61
C ASP A 61 -18.84 -26.99 -5.08
N ASP A 62 -18.04 -27.92 -5.62
CA ASP A 62 -17.51 -27.88 -6.99
C ASP A 62 -18.16 -28.90 -7.95
N THR A 63 -19.27 -29.54 -7.56
CA THR A 63 -19.92 -30.60 -8.35
C THR A 63 -20.96 -30.10 -9.37
N THR A 64 -21.01 -28.79 -9.57
CA THR A 64 -22.06 -28.10 -10.31
C THR A 64 -21.52 -27.52 -11.62
N TRP A 65 -22.25 -27.78 -12.71
CA TRP A 65 -21.83 -27.45 -14.08
C TRP A 65 -22.91 -26.68 -14.82
N LEU A 66 -22.56 -25.51 -15.35
CA LEU A 66 -23.36 -24.76 -16.30
C LEU A 66 -23.26 -25.44 -17.67
N TRP A 67 -24.41 -25.79 -18.25
CA TRP A 67 -24.49 -26.27 -19.63
C TRP A 67 -24.73 -25.08 -20.56
N THR A 68 -23.76 -24.76 -21.43
CA THR A 68 -23.86 -23.61 -22.35
C THR A 68 -24.66 -23.92 -23.63
N GLY A 69 -25.12 -25.17 -23.78
CA GLY A 69 -25.65 -25.70 -25.04
C GLY A 69 -24.61 -26.43 -25.88
N GLN A 70 -23.31 -26.24 -25.59
CA GLN A 70 -22.20 -26.92 -26.27
C GLN A 70 -21.09 -27.36 -25.31
N SER A 71 -20.88 -26.68 -24.18
CA SER A 71 -19.83 -27.00 -23.21
C SER A 71 -20.38 -27.11 -21.79
N PHE A 72 -19.65 -27.84 -20.94
CA PHE A 72 -19.90 -27.91 -19.51
C PHE A 72 -18.84 -27.08 -18.77
N GLN A 73 -19.26 -25.97 -18.17
CA GLN A 73 -18.41 -25.09 -17.39
C GLN A 73 -18.67 -25.31 -15.90
N ASN A 74 -17.62 -25.55 -15.12
CA ASN A 74 -17.74 -25.70 -13.68
C ASN A 74 -18.08 -24.35 -13.04
N THR A 75 -19.07 -24.30 -12.14
CA THR A 75 -19.47 -23.02 -11.54
C THR A 75 -18.53 -22.55 -10.41
N ALA A 76 -17.71 -23.43 -9.83
CA ALA A 76 -16.73 -23.05 -8.82
C ALA A 76 -15.41 -22.58 -9.44
N THR A 77 -14.87 -23.34 -10.40
CA THR A 77 -13.57 -23.03 -11.03
C THR A 77 -13.66 -22.19 -12.30
N GLN A 78 -14.86 -21.99 -12.85
CA GLN A 78 -15.11 -21.31 -14.14
C GLN A 78 -14.43 -21.97 -15.36
N MET A 79 -13.83 -23.16 -15.20
CA MET A 79 -13.19 -23.93 -16.26
C MET A 79 -14.16 -24.90 -16.95
N CYS A 80 -13.88 -25.21 -18.22
CA CYS A 80 -14.69 -26.12 -19.02
C CYS A 80 -14.12 -27.54 -19.01
N ILE A 81 -15.00 -28.54 -19.09
CA ILE A 81 -14.56 -29.90 -19.40
C ILE A 81 -13.93 -29.92 -20.78
N ASP A 82 -12.72 -30.46 -20.87
CA ASP A 82 -11.87 -30.49 -22.05
C ASP A 82 -11.32 -31.91 -22.25
N ILE A 83 -11.38 -32.43 -23.48
CA ILE A 83 -10.74 -33.69 -23.82
C ILE A 83 -9.25 -33.45 -24.08
N ARG A 84 -8.42 -34.00 -23.19
CA ARG A 84 -6.98 -33.79 -23.17
C ARG A 84 -6.34 -34.01 -24.54
N ASP A 85 -5.59 -33.01 -24.99
CA ASP A 85 -4.80 -32.99 -26.22
C ASP A 85 -5.58 -33.29 -27.51
N ALA A 86 -6.91 -33.08 -27.53
CA ALA A 86 -7.79 -33.48 -28.64
C ALA A 86 -7.69 -34.99 -28.97
N GLY A 87 -7.34 -35.82 -27.98
CA GLY A 87 -6.99 -37.21 -28.22
C GLY A 87 -8.19 -38.12 -28.47
N ALA A 88 -8.49 -38.39 -29.74
CA ALA A 88 -9.62 -39.21 -30.19
C ALA A 88 -9.36 -40.74 -30.10
N TRP A 89 -9.20 -41.28 -28.89
CA TRP A 89 -9.11 -42.73 -28.64
C TRP A 89 -9.81 -43.14 -27.33
N SER A 90 -10.32 -44.37 -27.30
CA SER A 90 -10.92 -44.93 -26.09
C SER A 90 -9.93 -44.98 -24.93
N GLY A 91 -10.34 -44.42 -23.79
CA GLY A 91 -9.54 -44.33 -22.57
C GLY A 91 -8.86 -42.98 -22.36
N ASN A 92 -8.92 -42.04 -23.31
CA ASN A 92 -8.41 -40.69 -23.09
C ASN A 92 -9.20 -39.98 -21.98
N LYS A 93 -8.51 -39.23 -21.12
CA LYS A 93 -9.11 -38.63 -19.91
C LYS A 93 -9.59 -37.22 -20.20
N ALA A 94 -10.70 -36.87 -19.58
CA ALA A 94 -11.17 -35.49 -19.53
C ALA A 94 -10.39 -34.72 -18.45
N GLN A 95 -10.13 -33.46 -18.72
CA GLN A 95 -9.54 -32.49 -17.80
C GLN A 95 -10.42 -31.25 -17.74
N VAL A 96 -10.16 -30.36 -16.78
CA VAL A 96 -10.67 -28.99 -16.83
C VAL A 96 -9.64 -28.07 -17.48
N TRP A 97 -10.09 -27.10 -18.26
CA TRP A 97 -9.22 -26.12 -18.93
C TRP A 97 -10.00 -24.81 -19.11
N GLY A 98 -9.32 -23.68 -19.32
CA GLY A 98 -9.97 -22.42 -19.67
C GLY A 98 -11.02 -22.59 -20.78
N CYS A 99 -12.17 -21.92 -20.65
CA CYS A 99 -13.28 -22.04 -21.58
C CYS A 99 -13.05 -21.22 -22.85
N PHE A 100 -13.01 -21.88 -24.02
CA PHE A 100 -12.79 -21.22 -25.30
C PHE A 100 -13.94 -21.51 -26.29
N PRO A 101 -14.68 -20.50 -26.78
CA PRO A 101 -15.88 -20.67 -27.62
C PRO A 101 -15.71 -21.49 -28.91
N TYR A 102 -14.47 -21.67 -29.38
CA TYR A 102 -14.14 -22.40 -30.62
C TYR A 102 -13.25 -23.62 -30.39
N ASN A 103 -12.97 -23.98 -29.13
CA ASN A 103 -12.20 -25.18 -28.84
C ASN A 103 -13.10 -26.42 -28.97
N THR A 104 -12.89 -27.20 -30.02
CA THR A 104 -13.65 -28.42 -30.30
C THR A 104 -13.50 -29.48 -29.21
N ASN A 105 -12.43 -29.44 -28.40
CA ASN A 105 -12.21 -30.36 -27.29
C ASN A 105 -13.19 -30.17 -26.12
N GLN A 106 -13.89 -29.04 -26.11
CA GLN A 106 -14.85 -28.64 -25.07
C GLN A 106 -16.30 -28.66 -25.58
N GLN A 107 -16.50 -29.10 -26.83
CA GLN A 107 -17.80 -29.11 -27.49
C GLN A 107 -18.40 -30.52 -27.45
N PHE A 108 -19.49 -30.66 -26.69
CA PHE A 108 -20.19 -31.91 -26.47
C PHE A 108 -21.60 -31.86 -27.06
N ASN A 109 -22.15 -33.03 -27.37
CA ASN A 109 -23.55 -33.18 -27.79
C ASN A 109 -24.27 -34.17 -26.86
N VAL A 110 -25.41 -33.76 -26.30
CA VAL A 110 -26.18 -34.61 -25.39
C VAL A 110 -27.32 -35.28 -26.16
N GLU A 111 -27.33 -36.61 -26.19
CA GLU A 111 -28.40 -37.41 -26.80
C GLU A 111 -28.97 -38.37 -25.75
N GLY A 112 -30.14 -38.01 -25.20
CA GLY A 112 -30.72 -38.71 -24.06
C GLY A 112 -29.83 -38.59 -22.82
N SER A 113 -29.40 -39.71 -22.26
CA SER A 113 -28.45 -39.79 -21.13
C SER A 113 -26.99 -39.97 -21.55
N MET A 114 -26.67 -39.98 -22.85
CA MET A 114 -25.30 -40.10 -23.35
C MET A 114 -24.76 -38.73 -23.77
N ILE A 115 -23.52 -38.44 -23.36
CA ILE A 115 -22.80 -37.21 -23.69
C ILE A 115 -21.70 -37.57 -24.68
N HIS A 116 -21.77 -37.00 -25.87
CA HIS A 116 -20.89 -37.30 -26.99
C HIS A 116 -19.82 -36.23 -27.14
N TRP A 117 -18.61 -36.66 -27.48
CA TRP A 117 -17.53 -35.83 -27.99
C TRP A 117 -17.02 -36.48 -29.27
N GLU A 118 -17.25 -35.83 -30.41
CA GLU A 118 -17.08 -36.45 -31.74
C GLU A 118 -17.76 -37.83 -31.84
N ASP A 119 -17.01 -38.89 -32.17
CA ASP A 119 -17.48 -40.28 -32.29
C ASP A 119 -17.41 -41.07 -30.96
N PHE A 120 -17.07 -40.40 -29.85
CA PHE A 120 -16.91 -41.01 -28.52
C PHE A 120 -17.95 -40.53 -27.52
N CYS A 121 -18.14 -41.30 -26.46
CA CYS A 121 -19.05 -41.03 -25.37
C CYS A 121 -18.28 -40.86 -24.07
N TRP A 122 -18.75 -39.96 -23.21
CA TRP A 122 -18.32 -39.90 -21.82
C TRP A 122 -18.59 -41.22 -21.13
N ASP A 123 -17.56 -41.76 -20.49
CA ASP A 123 -17.54 -43.07 -19.87
C ASP A 123 -16.90 -42.94 -18.47
N LEU A 124 -17.60 -43.42 -17.45
CA LEU A 124 -17.03 -43.54 -16.11
C LEU A 124 -16.00 -44.68 -16.11
N THR A 125 -14.73 -44.35 -15.84
CA THR A 125 -13.64 -45.33 -15.91
C THR A 125 -13.96 -46.58 -15.08
N ASP A 126 -14.04 -47.73 -15.76
CA ASP A 126 -14.36 -49.05 -15.20
C ASP A 126 -15.70 -49.14 -14.44
N GLY A 127 -16.58 -48.13 -14.53
CA GLY A 127 -17.85 -48.07 -13.79
C GLY A 127 -17.69 -47.92 -12.27
N SER A 128 -16.49 -47.56 -11.80
CA SER A 128 -16.16 -47.47 -10.37
C SER A 128 -16.88 -46.31 -9.69
N SER A 129 -17.52 -46.57 -8.54
CA SER A 129 -18.16 -45.56 -7.69
C SER A 129 -17.21 -44.87 -6.71
N SER A 130 -15.91 -45.18 -6.75
CA SER A 130 -14.95 -44.60 -5.82
C SER A 130 -14.76 -43.10 -6.11
N ALA A 131 -14.83 -42.25 -5.10
CA ALA A 131 -14.48 -40.84 -5.22
C ALA A 131 -13.07 -40.69 -5.83
N GLY A 132 -12.89 -39.76 -6.77
CA GLY A 132 -11.67 -39.61 -7.56
C GLY A 132 -11.60 -40.51 -8.80
N THR A 133 -12.60 -41.34 -9.08
CA THR A 133 -12.67 -42.08 -10.36
C THR A 133 -12.79 -41.10 -11.52
N LYS A 134 -11.89 -41.19 -12.49
CA LYS A 134 -11.77 -40.23 -13.59
C LYS A 134 -12.82 -40.45 -14.67
N LEU A 135 -13.27 -39.35 -15.27
CA LEU A 135 -14.01 -39.34 -16.52
C LEU A 135 -13.06 -39.63 -17.69
N GLN A 136 -13.52 -40.44 -18.64
CA GLN A 136 -12.82 -40.72 -19.87
C GLN A 136 -13.78 -40.67 -21.06
N ILE A 137 -13.23 -40.64 -22.27
CA ILE A 137 -14.00 -40.93 -23.48
C ILE A 137 -13.80 -42.39 -23.90
N TRP A 138 -14.85 -43.01 -24.42
CA TRP A 138 -14.83 -44.38 -24.92
C TRP A 138 -15.76 -44.53 -26.12
N SER A 139 -15.55 -45.56 -26.95
CA SER A 139 -16.49 -45.85 -28.04
C SER A 139 -17.93 -45.96 -27.50
N CYS A 140 -18.87 -45.33 -28.20
CA CYS A 140 -20.27 -45.26 -27.78
C CYS A 140 -20.98 -46.61 -27.88
N PHE A 141 -21.59 -47.04 -26.77
CA PHE A 141 -22.44 -48.22 -26.70
C PHE A 141 -23.70 -47.90 -25.89
N SER A 142 -24.86 -47.88 -26.54
CA SER A 142 -26.15 -47.53 -25.90
C SER A 142 -26.60 -48.47 -24.77
N TYR A 143 -25.95 -49.63 -24.63
CA TYR A 143 -26.17 -50.61 -23.56
C TYR A 143 -25.05 -50.60 -22.50
N ASN A 144 -24.08 -49.70 -22.60
CA ASN A 144 -23.02 -49.53 -21.59
C ASN A 144 -23.51 -48.53 -20.53
N ASP A 145 -23.74 -49.06 -19.34
CA ASP A 145 -24.22 -48.26 -18.22
C ASP A 145 -23.20 -47.20 -17.73
N ASN A 146 -21.90 -47.40 -18.00
CA ASN A 146 -20.85 -46.43 -17.66
C ASN A 146 -20.97 -45.13 -18.48
N GLN A 147 -21.76 -45.14 -19.55
CA GLN A 147 -21.94 -44.03 -20.48
C GLN A 147 -23.28 -43.31 -20.29
N GLN A 148 -24.02 -43.65 -19.23
CA GLN A 148 -25.34 -43.10 -18.95
C GLN A 148 -25.26 -42.13 -17.78
N TRP A 149 -25.68 -40.89 -18.00
CA TRP A 149 -25.58 -39.77 -17.06
C TRP A 149 -26.95 -39.17 -16.76
N THR A 150 -27.15 -38.76 -15.51
CA THR A 150 -28.33 -38.06 -15.02
C THR A 150 -27.97 -36.61 -14.75
N PHE A 151 -28.77 -35.71 -15.32
CA PHE A 151 -28.72 -34.29 -15.07
C PHE A 151 -29.75 -33.94 -14.00
N THR A 152 -29.28 -33.43 -12.86
CA THR A 152 -30.16 -32.87 -11.82
C THR A 152 -30.03 -31.35 -11.89
N GLU A 153 -31.06 -30.70 -12.40
CA GLU A 153 -31.11 -29.23 -12.46
C GLU A 153 -31.08 -28.66 -11.04
N ILE A 154 -30.20 -27.69 -10.83
CA ILE A 154 -30.07 -26.98 -9.56
C ILE A 154 -30.80 -25.66 -9.75
N GLU A 155 -32.02 -25.58 -9.25
CA GLU A 155 -32.75 -24.33 -9.10
C GLU A 155 -32.17 -23.56 -7.91
N GLU A 156 -31.59 -22.40 -8.16
CA GLU A 156 -31.25 -21.46 -7.09
C GLU A 156 -32.57 -20.85 -6.57
N VAL A 157 -32.91 -21.13 -5.31
CA VAL A 157 -34.14 -20.64 -4.68
C VAL A 157 -33.91 -19.20 -4.22
N ASP A 158 -34.29 -18.24 -5.05
CA ASP A 158 -34.45 -16.86 -4.61
C ASP A 158 -35.69 -16.75 -3.71
N GLU A 159 -35.51 -16.34 -2.44
CA GLU A 159 -36.59 -15.68 -1.70
C GLU A 159 -36.88 -14.35 -2.39
N CYS A 160 -37.77 -14.35 -3.40
CA CYS A 160 -38.76 -13.31 -3.73
C CYS A 160 -39.47 -13.67 -5.05
N ASP A 161 -40.75 -14.05 -4.95
CA ASP A 161 -41.66 -14.31 -6.07
C ASP A 161 -42.10 -13.00 -6.77
N ALA A 162 -41.70 -12.79 -8.03
CA ALA A 162 -42.46 -11.98 -9.00
C ALA A 162 -42.07 -12.27 -10.47
N THR A 163 -42.91 -13.06 -11.14
CA THR A 163 -43.20 -13.15 -12.58
C THR A 163 -42.32 -12.40 -13.61
N SER A 164 -41.85 -13.17 -14.59
CA SER A 164 -41.13 -12.78 -15.82
C SER A 164 -41.63 -11.52 -16.54
N VAL A 165 -40.74 -10.52 -16.65
CA VAL A 165 -40.71 -9.52 -17.72
C VAL A 165 -39.26 -9.42 -18.18
N THR A 166 -38.97 -9.60 -19.47
CA THR A 166 -37.69 -9.16 -20.05
C THR A 166 -37.64 -7.64 -19.97
N GLU A 167 -36.96 -7.10 -18.96
CA GLU A 167 -36.64 -5.68 -18.83
C GLU A 167 -35.15 -5.46 -19.05
N THR A 168 -34.83 -4.49 -19.89
CA THR A 168 -33.50 -3.90 -19.99
C THR A 168 -33.20 -3.21 -18.66
N VAL A 169 -32.20 -3.68 -17.91
CA VAL A 169 -31.82 -3.04 -16.66
C VAL A 169 -30.91 -1.85 -16.96
N THR A 170 -31.43 -0.64 -16.79
CA THR A 170 -30.66 0.61 -16.80
C THR A 170 -30.59 1.15 -15.38
N ILE A 171 -29.39 1.19 -14.80
CA ILE A 171 -29.19 1.80 -13.47
C ILE A 171 -28.66 3.21 -13.70
N MET A 172 -29.55 4.18 -13.49
CA MET A 172 -29.23 5.61 -13.62
C MET A 172 -29.17 6.28 -12.26
N SER A 173 -28.06 6.97 -12.00
CA SER A 173 -27.91 7.91 -10.88
C SER A 173 -27.73 9.30 -11.44
N THR A 174 -28.68 10.19 -11.16
CA THR A 174 -28.61 11.59 -11.61
C THR A 174 -28.65 12.53 -10.43
N ALA A 175 -27.67 13.41 -10.32
CA ALA A 175 -27.68 14.49 -9.34
C ALA A 175 -27.64 15.85 -10.06
N THR A 176 -28.40 16.81 -9.55
CA THR A 176 -28.40 18.19 -10.03
C THR A 176 -28.13 19.12 -8.88
N ALA A 177 -27.00 19.83 -8.93
CA ALA A 177 -26.63 20.79 -7.91
C ALA A 177 -27.00 22.20 -8.38
N SER A 178 -27.94 22.85 -7.68
CA SER A 178 -28.46 24.18 -8.02
C SER A 178 -28.61 25.14 -6.83
N ASN A 179 -28.08 24.81 -5.64
CA ASN A 179 -28.04 25.71 -4.47
C ASN A 179 -26.63 26.29 -4.13
N SER A 180 -26.50 27.61 -3.91
CA SER A 180 -25.19 28.31 -3.82
C SER A 180 -24.33 27.99 -2.59
N ASP A 181 -24.87 27.24 -1.63
CA ASP A 181 -24.21 26.89 -0.36
C ASP A 181 -23.75 25.41 -0.31
N LEU A 182 -23.73 24.71 -1.46
CA LEU A 182 -23.27 23.31 -1.56
C LEU A 182 -21.75 23.24 -1.66
N SER A 183 -21.10 22.55 -0.71
CA SER A 183 -19.66 22.29 -0.71
C SER A 183 -19.27 21.03 -1.52
N SER A 184 -20.20 20.09 -1.74
CA SER A 184 -19.97 18.92 -2.58
C SER A 184 -21.27 18.33 -3.14
N ALA A 185 -21.18 17.64 -4.29
CA ALA A 185 -22.25 16.76 -4.76
C ALA A 185 -21.70 15.55 -5.52
N THR A 186 -22.33 14.39 -5.30
CA THR A 186 -21.91 13.10 -5.87
C THR A 186 -23.09 12.40 -6.56
N ALA A 187 -22.87 11.91 -7.77
CA ALA A 187 -23.74 10.95 -8.44
C ALA A 187 -23.00 9.62 -8.61
N SER A 188 -23.49 8.55 -7.98
CA SER A 188 -22.87 7.23 -8.07
C SER A 188 -23.86 6.18 -8.55
N ALA A 189 -23.45 5.39 -9.55
CA ALA A 189 -24.16 4.21 -10.02
C ALA A 189 -23.21 3.01 -9.91
N SER A 190 -23.61 1.99 -9.16
CA SER A 190 -22.81 0.79 -8.93
C SER A 190 -23.69 -0.46 -9.04
N ALA A 191 -23.20 -1.49 -9.71
CA ALA A 191 -23.83 -2.80 -9.76
C ALA A 191 -22.79 -3.89 -9.52
N SER A 192 -23.12 -4.83 -8.63
CA SER A 192 -22.32 -6.01 -8.34
C SER A 192 -23.11 -7.26 -8.70
N SER A 193 -22.83 -7.85 -9.87
CA SER A 193 -23.36 -9.16 -10.27
C SER A 193 -22.21 -10.16 -10.44
N ASN A 194 -22.49 -11.42 -10.09
CA ASN A 194 -21.66 -12.57 -10.47
C ASN A 194 -21.77 -12.75 -12.00
N PRO A 195 -20.72 -13.12 -12.77
CA PRO A 195 -20.64 -12.93 -14.22
C PRO A 195 -21.47 -13.96 -15.02
N LYS A 196 -22.77 -14.11 -14.71
CA LYS A 196 -23.74 -14.84 -15.52
C LYS A 196 -24.38 -13.87 -16.53
N ALA A 197 -23.96 -13.98 -17.78
CA ALA A 197 -24.68 -13.58 -19.00
C ALA A 197 -25.28 -12.16 -19.07
N VAL A 198 -24.50 -11.19 -19.58
CA VAL A 198 -25.08 -10.00 -20.23
C VAL A 198 -24.94 -10.17 -21.75
N SER A 199 -25.94 -10.81 -22.37
CA SER A 199 -26.07 -10.78 -23.83
C SER A 199 -27.01 -9.63 -24.21
N ALA A 200 -26.39 -8.48 -24.50
CA ALA A 200 -26.95 -7.23 -25.06
C ALA A 200 -27.37 -6.11 -24.07
N ALA A 201 -26.62 -5.00 -24.16
CA ALA A 201 -26.95 -3.61 -23.81
C ALA A 201 -27.66 -3.36 -22.47
N GLU A 202 -27.01 -3.72 -21.37
CA GLU A 202 -27.32 -3.17 -20.04
C GLU A 202 -26.31 -2.05 -19.71
N SER A 203 -26.81 -0.89 -19.27
CA SER A 203 -25.98 0.31 -19.02
C SER A 203 -26.09 0.82 -17.58
N LEU A 204 -24.94 1.15 -17.00
CA LEU A 204 -24.77 1.90 -15.75
C LEU A 204 -24.40 3.33 -16.11
N THR A 205 -25.26 4.28 -15.75
CA THR A 205 -25.02 5.69 -16.06
C THR A 205 -25.06 6.54 -14.80
N ALA A 206 -23.94 7.17 -14.47
CA ALA A 206 -23.85 8.22 -13.45
C ALA A 206 -23.75 9.58 -14.14
N SER A 207 -24.70 10.47 -13.89
CA SER A 207 -24.72 11.81 -14.48
C SER A 207 -24.87 12.88 -13.41
N LEU A 208 -23.91 13.80 -13.34
CA LEU A 208 -23.93 14.95 -12.45
C LEU A 208 -23.93 16.23 -13.28
N THR A 209 -24.96 17.06 -13.10
CA THR A 209 -25.00 18.41 -13.68
C THR A 209 -24.98 19.44 -12.58
N ALA A 210 -23.97 20.32 -12.57
CA ALA A 210 -23.85 21.42 -11.63
C ALA A 210 -24.02 22.77 -12.36
N SER A 211 -24.85 23.66 -11.80
CA SER A 211 -25.11 24.99 -12.36
C SER A 211 -25.00 26.06 -11.26
N LEU A 212 -23.85 26.11 -10.57
CA LEU A 212 -23.70 26.83 -9.31
C LEU A 212 -22.57 27.84 -9.27
N ASN A 213 -22.71 28.77 -8.32
CA ASN A 213 -21.75 29.81 -7.99
C ASN A 213 -21.45 29.69 -6.49
N ALA A 214 -20.51 28.82 -6.14
CA ALA A 214 -20.10 28.52 -4.76
C ALA A 214 -18.57 28.65 -4.64
N SER A 215 -18.04 28.91 -3.44
CA SER A 215 -16.59 28.95 -3.20
C SER A 215 -16.10 27.52 -3.02
N ASP A 216 -15.24 27.04 -3.93
CA ASP A 216 -14.49 25.79 -3.82
C ASP A 216 -15.31 24.48 -3.65
N PRO A 217 -16.35 24.22 -4.46
CA PRO A 217 -17.09 22.95 -4.37
C PRO A 217 -16.42 21.78 -5.13
N PHE A 218 -16.62 20.56 -4.61
CA PHE A 218 -16.16 19.30 -5.21
C PHE A 218 -17.30 18.50 -5.85
N PHE A 219 -17.16 18.12 -7.13
CA PHE A 219 -18.21 17.41 -7.88
C PHE A 219 -17.70 16.10 -8.49
N THR A 220 -18.38 14.98 -8.21
CA THR A 220 -17.97 13.64 -8.68
C THR A 220 -19.13 12.85 -9.29
N ALA A 221 -18.95 12.33 -10.50
CA ALA A 221 -19.80 11.30 -11.10
C ALA A 221 -19.03 9.98 -11.19
N SER A 222 -19.55 8.89 -10.63
CA SER A 222 -18.87 7.58 -10.59
C SER A 222 -19.76 6.44 -11.08
N ALA A 223 -19.31 5.69 -12.09
CA ALA A 223 -19.96 4.46 -12.57
C ALA A 223 -19.02 3.26 -12.41
N THR A 224 -19.46 2.22 -11.70
CA THR A 224 -18.67 1.00 -11.45
C THR A 224 -19.50 -0.25 -11.71
N GLY A 225 -19.03 -1.14 -12.60
CA GLY A 225 -19.80 -2.33 -12.99
C GLY A 225 -19.01 -3.51 -13.52
N SER A 226 -19.69 -4.65 -13.61
CA SER A 226 -19.18 -5.92 -14.14
C SER A 226 -20.15 -6.44 -15.20
N GLY A 227 -19.76 -6.48 -16.48
CA GLY A 227 -20.66 -6.92 -17.57
C GLY A 227 -21.56 -5.84 -18.19
N TYR A 228 -21.41 -4.57 -17.81
CA TYR A 228 -22.26 -3.45 -18.25
C TYR A 228 -21.49 -2.41 -19.08
N GLU A 229 -22.19 -1.59 -19.87
CA GLU A 229 -21.65 -0.28 -20.29
C GLU A 229 -21.58 0.64 -19.07
N ALA A 230 -20.42 1.25 -18.82
CA ALA A 230 -20.22 2.14 -17.68
C ALA A 230 -19.97 3.58 -18.17
N ASP A 231 -20.95 4.45 -17.97
CA ASP A 231 -20.90 5.86 -18.38
C ASP A 231 -20.92 6.78 -17.16
N ALA A 232 -19.87 7.57 -16.96
CA ALA A 232 -19.80 8.62 -15.97
C ALA A 232 -19.68 9.99 -16.63
N THR A 233 -20.67 10.86 -16.46
CA THR A 233 -20.65 12.23 -17.00
C THR A 233 -20.77 13.26 -15.89
N ALA A 234 -19.75 14.09 -15.74
CA ALA A 234 -19.77 15.27 -14.88
C ALA A 234 -19.74 16.53 -15.75
N SER A 235 -20.76 17.40 -15.63
CA SER A 235 -20.86 18.62 -16.44
C SER A 235 -21.19 19.84 -15.59
N ALA A 236 -20.45 20.93 -15.80
CA ALA A 236 -20.63 22.19 -15.08
C ALA A 236 -20.73 23.39 -16.03
N THR A 237 -21.71 24.27 -15.81
CA THR A 237 -22.03 25.38 -16.73
C THR A 237 -21.82 26.80 -16.16
N GLU A 238 -21.51 26.98 -14.88
CA GLU A 238 -21.33 28.29 -14.20
C GLU A 238 -19.96 28.36 -13.45
N SER A 239 -19.57 29.43 -12.72
CA SER A 239 -18.16 29.75 -12.33
C SER A 239 -17.51 29.01 -11.12
N THR A 240 -16.16 29.08 -11.07
CA THR A 240 -15.17 28.69 -10.02
C THR A 240 -15.44 27.41 -9.24
N TYR A 241 -14.82 26.31 -9.68
CA TYR A 241 -14.80 25.01 -9.00
C TYR A 241 -13.38 24.63 -8.59
N GLU A 242 -13.20 23.89 -7.49
CA GLU A 242 -11.89 23.31 -7.14
C GLU A 242 -11.62 22.03 -7.95
N SER A 243 -12.62 21.15 -8.09
CA SER A 243 -12.46 19.93 -8.89
C SER A 243 -13.79 19.38 -9.44
N LEU A 244 -13.76 18.99 -10.72
CA LEU A 244 -14.84 18.29 -11.43
C LEU A 244 -14.31 16.94 -11.94
N ASN A 245 -14.83 15.83 -11.40
CA ASN A 245 -14.35 14.47 -11.69
C ASN A 245 -15.45 13.59 -12.31
N GLY A 246 -15.17 13.00 -13.46
CA GLY A 246 -15.92 11.88 -14.03
C GLY A 246 -15.09 10.61 -13.98
N THR A 247 -15.56 9.58 -13.29
CA THR A 247 -14.83 8.31 -13.12
C THR A 247 -15.69 7.13 -13.53
N ALA A 248 -15.26 6.38 -14.55
CA ALA A 248 -15.92 5.14 -14.98
C ALA A 248 -14.95 3.97 -14.84
N SER A 249 -15.40 2.86 -14.27
CA SER A 249 -14.57 1.69 -14.02
C SER A 249 -15.34 0.39 -14.27
N ALA A 250 -14.69 -0.60 -14.89
CA ALA A 250 -15.26 -1.92 -15.10
C ALA A 250 -14.29 -3.06 -14.77
N THR A 251 -14.77 -4.07 -14.06
CA THR A 251 -13.93 -5.19 -13.61
C THR A 251 -13.99 -6.39 -14.56
N TYR A 252 -15.13 -6.71 -15.18
CA TYR A 252 -15.30 -7.81 -16.14
C TYR A 252 -16.04 -7.37 -17.42
N SER A 253 -15.88 -8.13 -18.50
CA SER A 253 -16.16 -7.76 -19.90
C SER A 253 -17.29 -6.74 -20.10
N SER A 254 -16.92 -5.47 -20.26
CA SER A 254 -17.83 -4.37 -20.60
C SER A 254 -17.84 -4.15 -22.11
N TYR A 255 -18.95 -3.62 -22.66
CA TYR A 255 -18.94 -3.18 -24.05
C TYR A 255 -18.14 -1.87 -24.15
N ASN A 256 -18.58 -0.81 -23.45
CA ASN A 256 -17.88 0.48 -23.40
C ASN A 256 -17.71 0.99 -21.96
N VAL A 257 -16.55 1.59 -21.66
CA VAL A 257 -16.29 2.34 -20.42
C VAL A 257 -16.00 3.79 -20.78
N ASN A 258 -16.91 4.71 -20.49
CA ASN A 258 -16.79 6.12 -20.87
C ASN A 258 -16.82 7.04 -19.64
N ALA A 259 -15.78 7.84 -19.49
CA ALA A 259 -15.73 8.94 -18.53
C ALA A 259 -15.69 10.28 -19.27
N THR A 260 -16.63 11.17 -18.95
CA THR A 260 -16.69 12.54 -19.51
C THR A 260 -16.73 13.57 -18.39
N ALA A 261 -15.81 14.53 -18.43
CA ALA A 261 -15.80 15.70 -17.55
C ALA A 261 -15.75 16.98 -18.39
N SER A 262 -16.77 17.83 -18.28
CA SER A 262 -16.90 19.03 -19.10
C SER A 262 -17.24 20.28 -18.27
N ALA A 263 -16.36 21.28 -18.31
CA ALA A 263 -16.56 22.57 -17.64
C ALA A 263 -16.71 23.71 -18.66
N THR A 264 -17.71 24.57 -18.46
CA THR A 264 -17.92 25.75 -19.30
C THR A 264 -17.16 26.96 -18.75
N TYR A 265 -17.18 27.25 -17.44
CA TYR A 265 -16.45 28.35 -16.79
C TYR A 265 -15.32 27.85 -15.86
N SER A 266 -14.57 28.77 -15.23
CA SER A 266 -13.32 28.48 -14.53
C SER A 266 -13.39 27.35 -13.50
N SER A 267 -12.46 26.39 -13.58
CA SER A 267 -12.29 25.29 -12.62
C SER A 267 -10.81 25.05 -12.33
N TYR A 268 -10.40 24.68 -11.12
CA TYR A 268 -9.00 24.36 -10.87
C TYR A 268 -8.65 23.03 -11.57
N ASN A 269 -9.43 21.96 -11.36
CA ASN A 269 -9.21 20.66 -12.03
C ASN A 269 -10.44 20.11 -12.77
N VAL A 270 -10.28 19.67 -14.03
CA VAL A 270 -11.26 18.87 -14.80
C VAL A 270 -10.65 17.51 -15.11
N ASN A 271 -11.14 16.44 -14.48
CA ASN A 271 -10.57 15.10 -14.63
C ASN A 271 -11.60 14.09 -15.15
N ALA A 272 -11.26 13.39 -16.23
CA ALA A 272 -11.98 12.22 -16.72
C ALA A 272 -11.09 10.98 -16.60
N THR A 273 -11.53 9.96 -15.85
CA THR A 273 -10.79 8.70 -15.66
C THR A 273 -11.65 7.51 -16.05
N ALA A 274 -11.20 6.74 -17.05
CA ALA A 274 -11.82 5.49 -17.48
C ALA A 274 -10.84 4.33 -17.27
N SER A 275 -11.27 3.27 -16.59
CA SER A 275 -10.42 2.09 -16.33
C SER A 275 -11.16 0.76 -16.54
N ALA A 276 -10.47 -0.23 -17.10
CA ALA A 276 -11.00 -1.59 -17.30
C ALA A 276 -9.98 -2.68 -16.94
N THR A 277 -10.41 -3.73 -16.26
CA THR A 277 -9.52 -4.81 -15.78
C THR A 277 -9.49 -6.03 -16.71
N TYR A 278 -10.64 -6.49 -17.22
CA TYR A 278 -10.76 -7.61 -18.17
C TYR A 278 -11.51 -7.19 -19.45
N SER A 279 -11.16 -7.79 -20.60
CA SER A 279 -11.51 -7.41 -21.99
C SER A 279 -12.77 -6.53 -22.18
N SER A 280 -12.60 -5.27 -22.61
CA SER A 280 -13.67 -4.34 -23.02
C SER A 280 -13.58 -4.06 -24.52
N TYR A 281 -14.65 -3.59 -25.17
CA TYR A 281 -14.57 -3.16 -26.57
C TYR A 281 -13.84 -1.81 -26.67
N ASP A 282 -14.38 -0.76 -26.03
CA ASP A 282 -13.76 0.58 -25.97
C ASP A 282 -13.62 1.12 -24.54
N VAL A 283 -12.52 1.83 -24.27
CA VAL A 283 -12.27 2.58 -23.02
C VAL A 283 -11.95 4.04 -23.37
N ASN A 284 -12.85 4.97 -23.02
CA ASN A 284 -12.77 6.37 -23.44
C ASN A 284 -12.81 7.34 -22.25
N ALA A 285 -11.82 8.24 -22.17
CA ALA A 285 -11.83 9.36 -21.23
C ALA A 285 -11.82 10.68 -22.01
N THR A 286 -12.80 11.55 -21.78
CA THR A 286 -12.88 12.88 -22.40
C THR A 286 -12.99 13.97 -21.35
N ALA A 287 -11.98 14.85 -21.30
CA ALA A 287 -11.99 16.04 -20.45
C ALA A 287 -11.99 17.31 -21.32
N SER A 288 -12.88 18.25 -21.03
CA SER A 288 -12.99 19.50 -21.81
C SER A 288 -13.28 20.71 -20.94
N ALA A 289 -12.53 21.79 -21.12
CA ALA A 289 -12.78 23.08 -20.46
C ALA A 289 -12.94 24.22 -21.47
N THR A 290 -13.97 25.05 -21.30
CA THR A 290 -14.23 26.16 -22.24
C THR A 290 -13.55 27.46 -21.81
N TYR A 291 -13.57 27.84 -20.53
CA TYR A 291 -12.95 29.04 -19.95
C TYR A 291 -12.00 28.73 -18.76
N SER A 292 -10.81 29.34 -18.75
CA SER A 292 -9.73 29.33 -17.72
C SER A 292 -9.82 28.23 -16.65
N SER A 293 -9.21 27.06 -16.90
CA SER A 293 -9.10 25.99 -15.90
C SER A 293 -7.67 25.52 -15.70
N TYR A 294 -7.19 25.34 -14.46
CA TYR A 294 -5.77 25.12 -14.17
C TYR A 294 -5.25 23.82 -14.82
N ASP A 295 -5.92 22.69 -14.55
CA ASP A 295 -5.59 21.38 -15.13
C ASP A 295 -6.79 20.73 -15.82
N VAL A 296 -6.57 20.19 -17.02
CA VAL A 296 -7.54 19.38 -17.77
C VAL A 296 -6.91 18.02 -18.06
N ASN A 297 -7.36 16.97 -17.38
CA ASN A 297 -6.75 15.63 -17.45
C ASN A 297 -7.75 14.57 -17.94
N ALA A 298 -7.38 13.83 -18.99
CA ALA A 298 -8.08 12.63 -19.43
C ALA A 298 -7.15 11.41 -19.27
N THR A 299 -7.60 10.38 -18.56
CA THR A 299 -6.84 9.14 -18.36
C THR A 299 -7.69 7.92 -18.71
N ALA A 300 -7.23 7.13 -19.69
CA ALA A 300 -7.82 5.86 -20.08
C ALA A 300 -6.82 4.72 -19.84
N SER A 301 -7.23 3.67 -19.13
CA SER A 301 -6.34 2.56 -18.77
C SER A 301 -7.00 1.19 -18.89
N ALA A 302 -6.26 0.18 -19.37
CA ALA A 302 -6.72 -1.20 -19.47
C ALA A 302 -5.61 -2.21 -19.13
N ALA A 303 -5.93 -3.25 -18.36
CA ALA A 303 -4.92 -4.19 -17.83
C ALA A 303 -4.65 -5.45 -18.68
N ASP A 304 -5.68 -6.03 -19.32
CA ASP A 304 -5.59 -7.31 -20.04
C ASP A 304 -5.53 -7.16 -21.59
N SER A 305 -5.51 -8.25 -22.35
CA SER A 305 -5.57 -8.27 -23.82
C SER A 305 -7.00 -8.45 -24.36
N GLY A 306 -7.33 -7.84 -25.50
CA GLY A 306 -8.64 -8.00 -26.15
C GLY A 306 -9.40 -6.70 -26.47
N TYR A 307 -8.82 -5.53 -26.17
CA TYR A 307 -9.44 -4.23 -26.40
C TYR A 307 -9.34 -3.78 -27.86
N GLU A 308 -10.43 -3.20 -28.40
CA GLU A 308 -10.45 -2.61 -29.75
C GLU A 308 -9.98 -1.15 -29.73
N SER A 309 -10.38 -0.35 -28.74
CA SER A 309 -9.79 0.99 -28.58
C SER A 309 -9.64 1.46 -27.14
N ILE A 310 -8.56 2.22 -26.89
CA ILE A 310 -8.30 2.92 -25.63
C ILE A 310 -7.94 4.36 -25.99
N ASN A 311 -8.82 5.31 -25.64
CA ASN A 311 -8.72 6.70 -26.09
C ASN A 311 -8.82 7.68 -24.91
N ALA A 312 -7.88 8.61 -24.83
CA ALA A 312 -7.93 9.74 -23.91
C ALA A 312 -7.89 11.06 -24.68
N THR A 313 -8.87 11.94 -24.48
CA THR A 313 -8.94 13.25 -25.14
C THR A 313 -9.10 14.37 -24.13
N ALA A 314 -8.15 15.30 -24.11
CA ALA A 314 -8.21 16.50 -23.27
C ALA A 314 -8.26 17.76 -24.14
N SER A 315 -9.16 18.70 -23.85
CA SER A 315 -9.29 19.93 -24.65
C SER A 315 -9.56 21.18 -23.83
N ALA A 316 -8.96 22.31 -24.23
CA ALA A 316 -9.18 23.62 -23.63
C ALA A 316 -9.27 24.72 -24.71
N THR A 317 -10.27 25.60 -24.66
CA THR A 317 -10.53 26.57 -25.76
C THR A 317 -10.23 28.06 -25.47
N GLU A 318 -10.04 28.48 -24.22
CA GLU A 318 -9.77 29.88 -23.84
C GLU A 318 -8.61 29.98 -22.83
N SER A 319 -7.98 31.17 -22.72
CA SER A 319 -6.79 31.38 -21.87
C SER A 319 -7.03 31.12 -20.37
N GLY A 320 -6.02 30.58 -19.66
CA GLY A 320 -6.01 30.42 -18.21
C GLY A 320 -5.80 28.98 -17.69
N TYR A 321 -5.23 28.09 -18.51
CA TYR A 321 -4.81 26.73 -18.15
C TYR A 321 -3.30 26.62 -17.98
N GLU A 322 -2.84 25.78 -17.04
CA GLU A 322 -1.43 25.45 -16.83
C GLU A 322 -1.09 24.08 -17.45
N PHE A 323 -1.94 23.06 -17.30
CA PHE A 323 -1.74 21.75 -17.91
C PHE A 323 -2.98 21.20 -18.65
N VAL A 324 -2.77 20.60 -19.82
CA VAL A 324 -3.76 19.82 -20.57
C VAL A 324 -3.14 18.46 -20.88
N ASN A 325 -3.57 17.41 -20.19
CA ASN A 325 -2.95 16.09 -20.26
C ASN A 325 -3.93 15.02 -20.73
N ALA A 326 -3.50 14.20 -21.69
CA ALA A 326 -4.19 12.99 -22.09
C ALA A 326 -3.24 11.79 -21.93
N THR A 327 -3.66 10.78 -21.17
CA THR A 327 -2.88 9.55 -20.96
C THR A 327 -3.72 8.34 -21.32
N ALA A 328 -3.21 7.51 -22.24
CA ALA A 328 -3.80 6.24 -22.61
C ALA A 328 -2.78 5.11 -22.41
N SER A 329 -3.17 4.05 -21.70
CA SER A 329 -2.27 2.92 -21.42
C SER A 329 -2.99 1.58 -21.41
N GLY A 330 -2.35 0.52 -21.92
CA GLY A 330 -2.88 -0.84 -21.79
C GLY A 330 -2.43 -1.82 -22.87
N THR A 331 -2.98 -3.03 -22.84
CA THR A 331 -2.67 -4.10 -23.78
C THR A 331 -3.78 -4.23 -24.84
N LEU A 332 -3.46 -4.07 -26.13
CA LEU A 332 -4.45 -4.07 -27.22
C LEU A 332 -4.64 -5.44 -27.87
N SER A 333 -5.77 -5.63 -28.54
CA SER A 333 -5.93 -6.70 -29.54
C SER A 333 -5.01 -6.47 -30.75
N ALA A 334 -4.81 -7.51 -31.58
CA ALA A 334 -3.92 -7.45 -32.75
C ALA A 334 -4.29 -6.38 -33.80
N SER A 335 -5.52 -5.85 -33.74
CA SER A 335 -6.05 -4.77 -34.60
C SER A 335 -6.50 -3.52 -33.84
N GLY A 336 -6.26 -3.44 -32.53
CA GLY A 336 -6.75 -2.36 -31.69
C GLY A 336 -6.01 -1.03 -31.86
N THR A 337 -6.63 0.07 -31.43
CA THR A 337 -6.07 1.43 -31.50
C THR A 337 -5.88 2.04 -30.10
N LEU A 338 -4.70 2.62 -29.86
CA LEU A 338 -4.39 3.36 -28.64
C LEU A 338 -4.15 4.82 -29.02
N SER A 339 -4.91 5.75 -28.44
CA SER A 339 -4.78 7.19 -28.73
C SER A 339 -4.83 8.06 -27.48
N ALA A 340 -3.98 9.08 -27.46
CA ALA A 340 -4.02 10.17 -26.50
C ALA A 340 -3.94 11.48 -27.28
N GLU A 341 -4.94 12.34 -27.14
CA GLU A 341 -5.04 13.59 -27.89
C GLU A 341 -5.27 14.79 -26.97
N THR A 342 -4.49 15.85 -27.18
CA THR A 342 -4.68 17.14 -26.51
C THR A 342 -4.98 18.22 -27.54
N SER A 343 -5.92 19.12 -27.26
CA SER A 343 -6.13 20.31 -28.10
C SER A 343 -6.29 21.58 -27.26
N THR A 344 -5.61 22.64 -27.70
CA THR A 344 -5.67 23.96 -27.07
C THR A 344 -6.00 25.01 -28.11
N ALA A 345 -7.04 25.81 -27.90
CA ALA A 345 -7.31 26.99 -28.71
C ALA A 345 -7.07 28.27 -27.89
N THR A 346 -6.53 29.31 -28.54
CA THR A 346 -6.48 30.67 -28.00
C THR A 346 -7.42 31.53 -28.82
N ASN A 347 -8.55 31.93 -28.25
CA ASN A 347 -9.43 32.87 -28.93
C ASN A 347 -8.88 34.28 -28.72
N SER A 348 -8.19 34.82 -29.72
CA SER A 348 -7.70 36.20 -29.70
C SER A 348 -8.85 37.19 -29.97
N SER A 349 -9.88 37.20 -29.13
CA SER A 349 -10.89 38.27 -29.02
C SER A 349 -11.98 37.89 -28.02
N ILE A 350 -12.02 38.55 -26.86
CA ILE A 350 -13.19 39.25 -26.27
C ILE A 350 -12.79 39.83 -24.89
N GLY A 351 -12.80 41.16 -24.81
CA GLY A 351 -13.25 42.02 -23.70
C GLY A 351 -12.88 41.72 -22.24
N GLU A 352 -12.02 42.59 -21.69
CA GLU A 352 -11.79 42.79 -20.26
C GLU A 352 -13.07 42.99 -19.42
N GLY A 353 -13.05 42.46 -18.20
CA GLY A 353 -13.89 42.96 -17.11
C GLY A 353 -13.79 42.12 -15.83
N LEU A 354 -13.26 42.76 -14.76
CA LEU A 354 -13.41 42.43 -13.33
C LEU A 354 -12.48 41.29 -12.82
N TRP A 355 -11.43 41.46 -12.00
CA TRP A 355 -11.00 42.49 -11.03
C TRP A 355 -9.45 42.58 -11.00
N SER A 356 -8.91 43.79 -10.85
CA SER A 356 -7.57 44.03 -10.30
C SER A 356 -7.60 45.35 -9.52
N PRO A 357 -6.97 45.44 -8.34
CA PRO A 357 -5.78 46.29 -8.18
C PRO A 357 -4.74 45.66 -7.21
N HIS A 358 -3.43 45.90 -7.21
CA HIS A 358 -2.54 46.88 -7.83
C HIS A 358 -1.11 46.29 -7.76
N LYS A 359 -0.40 46.19 -8.89
CA LYS A 359 1.09 46.19 -8.95
C LYS A 359 1.54 47.52 -9.54
N SER A 360 2.54 48.16 -8.91
CA SER A 360 3.27 49.28 -9.49
C SER A 360 4.45 48.78 -10.34
N SER A 361 4.46 49.21 -11.59
CA SER A 361 5.42 48.91 -12.65
C SER A 361 6.72 49.72 -12.61
N SER A 362 7.78 49.20 -13.22
CA SER A 362 8.57 49.96 -14.22
C SER A 362 9.40 49.03 -15.13
N VAL A 363 9.34 49.33 -16.42
CA VAL A 363 9.87 48.61 -17.61
C VAL A 363 11.09 49.33 -18.18
N SER A 364 11.97 48.61 -18.92
CA SER A 364 12.71 49.04 -20.14
C SER A 364 13.91 48.10 -20.38
N SER A 365 14.44 47.83 -21.57
CA SER A 365 14.00 47.56 -22.96
C SER A 365 15.29 47.33 -23.79
N ASP A 366 15.15 46.71 -24.98
CA ASP A 366 16.02 46.83 -26.18
C ASP A 366 16.97 45.68 -26.60
N GLU A 367 16.51 44.97 -27.66
CA GLU A 367 17.13 44.66 -28.98
C GLU A 367 18.62 44.23 -29.12
N TRP A 368 18.92 43.12 -29.83
CA TRP A 368 19.11 43.06 -31.31
C TRP A 368 19.47 41.65 -31.86
N SER A 369 19.26 41.48 -33.17
CA SER A 369 19.33 40.32 -34.10
C SER A 369 20.78 39.82 -34.42
N SER A 370 21.08 38.71 -35.12
CA SER A 370 20.63 38.23 -36.46
C SER A 370 21.18 36.82 -36.87
N GLU A 371 20.34 36.03 -37.56
CA GLU A 371 20.49 35.17 -38.77
C GLU A 371 21.83 34.41 -39.08
N THR A 372 21.80 33.12 -39.45
CA THR A 372 21.47 32.65 -40.82
C THR A 372 21.23 31.13 -40.89
N ALA A 373 20.31 30.73 -41.78
CA ALA A 373 19.80 29.38 -42.05
C ALA A 373 20.25 28.82 -43.41
N THR A 374 20.15 27.49 -43.60
CA THR A 374 19.70 26.75 -44.82
C THR A 374 19.58 25.27 -44.41
N ASP A 375 18.41 24.72 -44.09
CA ASP A 375 17.23 24.34 -44.92
C ASP A 375 17.43 23.14 -45.85
N SER A 376 16.69 22.06 -45.54
CA SER A 376 15.93 21.28 -46.53
C SER A 376 14.70 20.61 -45.87
N SER A 377 13.58 21.36 -45.85
CA SER A 377 12.16 21.00 -46.12
C SER A 377 11.57 19.68 -45.54
N THR A 378 10.70 19.69 -44.49
CA THR A 378 9.28 20.13 -44.34
C THR A 378 8.23 19.06 -44.73
N GLU A 379 7.10 18.82 -44.05
CA GLU A 379 6.46 19.20 -42.76
C GLU A 379 5.16 18.33 -42.66
N TRP A 380 4.40 18.24 -41.57
CA TRP A 380 3.40 19.24 -41.09
C TRP A 380 3.19 19.10 -39.57
N TRP A 381 3.37 20.23 -38.88
CA TRP A 381 2.82 20.59 -37.57
C TRP A 381 1.47 21.32 -37.75
N PRO A 382 0.83 21.77 -36.66
CA PRO A 382 0.46 23.18 -36.58
C PRO A 382 1.28 23.90 -35.49
N SER A 383 1.70 25.10 -35.85
CA SER A 383 2.45 26.05 -35.05
C SER A 383 1.53 27.07 -34.37
N SER A 384 1.94 27.60 -33.23
CA SER A 384 1.57 28.96 -32.81
C SER A 384 2.77 29.66 -32.17
N THR A 385 3.23 30.73 -32.81
CA THR A 385 4.26 31.64 -32.31
C THR A 385 3.62 32.86 -31.65
N GLY A 386 3.95 33.09 -30.37
CA GLY A 386 4.10 34.41 -29.75
C GLY A 386 2.91 34.98 -28.96
N SER A 387 2.92 34.79 -27.63
CA SER A 387 2.80 35.81 -26.55
C SER A 387 2.38 35.13 -25.23
N ASN A 388 3.21 35.20 -24.19
CA ASN A 388 2.98 34.87 -22.77
C ASN A 388 1.75 33.99 -22.39
N SER A 389 1.97 32.67 -22.25
CA SER A 389 1.27 31.79 -21.30
C SER A 389 2.14 30.56 -20.98
N ASN A 390 2.41 30.28 -19.71
CA ASN A 390 3.11 29.08 -19.24
C ASN A 390 2.14 27.89 -19.22
N SER A 391 1.67 27.45 -20.38
CA SER A 391 0.67 26.38 -20.49
C SER A 391 1.24 25.18 -21.24
N TRP A 392 1.27 24.00 -20.61
CA TRP A 392 1.83 22.76 -21.13
C TRP A 392 0.71 21.80 -21.57
N ALA A 393 0.83 21.25 -22.79
CA ALA A 393 -0.03 20.16 -23.25
C ALA A 393 0.80 18.88 -23.39
N SER A 394 0.33 17.76 -22.84
CA SER A 394 1.03 16.48 -22.93
C SER A 394 0.08 15.34 -23.32
N ALA A 395 0.49 14.53 -24.29
CA ALA A 395 -0.24 13.34 -24.72
C ALA A 395 0.69 12.13 -24.62
N THR A 396 0.30 11.13 -23.83
CA THR A 396 1.11 9.92 -23.58
C THR A 396 0.31 8.67 -23.91
N ALA A 397 0.82 7.84 -24.83
CA ALA A 397 0.26 6.54 -25.19
C ALA A 397 1.32 5.44 -24.97
N SER A 398 1.00 4.41 -24.19
CA SER A 398 1.90 3.27 -23.93
C SER A 398 1.20 1.91 -24.04
N ALA A 399 1.82 0.95 -24.73
CA ALA A 399 1.29 -0.40 -24.92
C ALA A 399 2.34 -1.49 -24.72
N SER A 400 1.93 -2.62 -24.12
CA SER A 400 2.69 -3.87 -24.02
C SER A 400 2.10 -4.90 -24.98
N ASN A 401 2.89 -5.51 -25.87
CA ASN A 401 2.39 -6.49 -26.85
C ASN A 401 2.93 -7.91 -26.54
N PRO A 402 2.07 -8.94 -26.34
CA PRO A 402 2.52 -10.30 -25.99
C PRO A 402 3.09 -11.13 -27.15
N TRP A 403 2.95 -10.70 -28.41
CA TRP A 403 3.29 -11.53 -29.59
C TRP A 403 4.56 -11.09 -30.32
N GLN A 404 5.74 -11.32 -29.74
CA GLN A 404 6.97 -11.47 -30.53
C GLN A 404 7.96 -12.49 -29.95
N SER A 405 8.03 -13.66 -30.58
CA SER A 405 9.25 -14.48 -30.61
C SER A 405 9.44 -15.11 -32.01
N ALA A 406 10.50 -14.70 -32.74
CA ALA A 406 11.49 -15.56 -33.42
C ALA A 406 12.13 -14.97 -34.72
N SER A 407 13.48 -14.84 -34.70
CA SER A 407 14.49 -14.99 -35.79
C SER A 407 14.55 -13.93 -36.92
N GLU A 408 15.69 -13.43 -37.44
CA GLU A 408 17.09 -13.91 -37.55
C GLU A 408 18.16 -12.78 -37.59
N SER A 409 19.32 -13.09 -36.99
CA SER A 409 20.71 -12.88 -37.45
C SER A 409 21.33 -11.47 -37.63
N GLY A 410 22.46 -11.25 -36.93
CA GLY A 410 23.37 -10.12 -37.19
C GLY A 410 24.49 -9.81 -36.18
N ALA A 411 24.94 -10.79 -35.37
CA ALA A 411 26.27 -11.00 -34.73
C ALA A 411 27.31 -9.83 -34.66
N TRP A 412 28.06 -9.57 -33.58
CA TRP A 412 29.01 -10.45 -32.86
C TRP A 412 29.55 -9.76 -31.57
N ASN A 413 29.60 -10.54 -30.47
CA ASN A 413 30.65 -10.67 -29.42
C ASN A 413 31.07 -9.46 -28.53
N SER A 414 31.40 -9.61 -27.23
CA SER A 414 31.84 -10.80 -26.48
C SER A 414 31.78 -10.64 -24.94
N THR A 415 31.23 -11.67 -24.27
CA THR A 415 31.63 -12.37 -23.01
C THR A 415 32.60 -11.75 -21.98
N SER A 416 32.26 -11.90 -20.68
CA SER A 416 32.91 -12.91 -19.80
C SER A 416 32.13 -13.21 -18.52
N THR A 417 31.77 -14.48 -18.34
CA THR A 417 31.41 -15.17 -17.09
C THR A 417 32.60 -15.30 -16.13
N ALA A 418 32.33 -15.25 -14.82
CA ALA A 418 33.01 -16.10 -13.83
C ALA A 418 32.06 -16.37 -12.64
N SER A 419 31.65 -17.63 -12.53
CA SER A 419 31.02 -18.28 -11.39
C SER A 419 32.05 -18.62 -10.31
N ASN A 420 31.61 -18.78 -9.06
CA ASN A 420 32.14 -19.75 -8.10
C ASN A 420 31.07 -20.07 -7.03
N THR A 421 30.73 -21.34 -6.92
CA THR A 421 30.00 -22.02 -5.83
C THR A 421 30.98 -22.81 -4.96
N TRP A 422 30.61 -23.17 -3.71
CA TRP A 422 30.89 -24.40 -2.91
C TRP A 422 30.42 -24.11 -1.46
N GLU A 423 29.24 -24.57 -1.03
CA GLU A 423 28.89 -25.87 -0.41
C GLU A 423 28.97 -25.91 1.14
N THR A 424 28.03 -26.69 1.68
CA THR A 424 27.41 -26.72 3.01
C THR A 424 28.13 -27.57 4.07
N ALA A 425 27.90 -27.25 5.36
CA ALA A 425 27.90 -28.24 6.44
C ALA A 425 27.09 -27.77 7.68
N SER A 426 26.24 -28.66 8.17
CA SER A 426 25.34 -28.59 9.34
C SER A 426 26.05 -28.71 10.70
N SER A 427 25.50 -28.11 11.77
CA SER A 427 24.94 -28.81 12.96
C SER A 427 24.76 -27.92 14.20
N SER A 428 23.73 -28.28 14.98
CA SER A 428 23.20 -27.75 16.24
C SER A 428 24.15 -27.71 17.46
N GLN A 429 24.02 -26.71 18.34
CA GLN A 429 23.62 -26.83 19.77
C GLN A 429 23.87 -25.54 20.60
N ALA A 430 23.18 -25.48 21.74
CA ALA A 430 22.84 -24.34 22.58
C ALA A 430 23.94 -23.73 23.48
N TRP A 431 23.76 -22.42 23.73
CA TRP A 431 23.95 -21.60 24.94
C TRP A 431 25.13 -21.77 25.92
N ASN A 432 25.67 -20.58 26.24
CA ASN A 432 26.34 -20.09 27.47
C ASN A 432 27.87 -20.25 27.58
N GLU A 433 28.60 -19.12 27.47
CA GLU A 433 29.32 -18.49 28.59
C GLU A 433 30.07 -17.21 28.17
N THR A 434 30.07 -16.23 29.08
CA THR A 434 30.84 -14.98 29.12
C THR A 434 32.35 -15.17 29.02
N SER A 435 33.05 -14.37 28.19
CA SER A 435 34.23 -13.60 28.63
C SER A 435 34.72 -12.61 27.56
N THR A 436 35.07 -11.42 28.04
CA THR A 436 35.91 -10.39 27.41
C THR A 436 37.23 -10.96 26.89
N ASP A 437 37.63 -10.61 25.66
CA ASP A 437 38.97 -10.09 25.37
C ASP A 437 39.11 -9.68 23.89
N SER A 438 39.69 -8.50 23.69
CA SER A 438 39.94 -7.85 22.42
C SER A 438 41.19 -8.40 21.73
N TRP A 439 41.06 -8.78 20.45
CA TRP A 439 42.19 -9.05 19.56
C TRP A 439 42.05 -8.27 18.26
N VAL A 440 42.94 -7.30 18.08
CA VAL A 440 43.13 -6.53 16.85
C VAL A 440 43.98 -7.35 15.89
N ALA A 441 43.46 -7.66 14.71
CA ALA A 441 44.24 -8.23 13.60
C ALA A 441 44.25 -7.24 12.43
N SER A 442 45.40 -6.60 12.21
CA SER A 442 45.68 -5.77 11.03
C SER A 442 46.22 -6.64 9.89
N ALA A 443 45.55 -6.64 8.73
CA ALA A 443 46.09 -7.20 7.49
C ALA A 443 46.44 -6.06 6.53
N THR A 444 47.72 -5.98 6.14
CA THR A 444 48.23 -5.05 5.12
C THR A 444 48.40 -5.82 3.82
N ALA A 445 47.71 -5.41 2.76
CA ALA A 445 47.95 -5.91 1.41
C ALA A 445 48.71 -4.84 0.61
N THR A 446 49.94 -5.16 0.20
CA THR A 446 50.79 -4.32 -0.65
C THR A 446 50.69 -4.84 -2.08
N ALA A 447 50.18 -4.03 -3.02
CA ALA A 447 50.30 -4.30 -4.45
C ALA A 447 51.45 -3.47 -5.03
N THR A 448 52.49 -4.15 -5.51
CA THR A 448 53.55 -3.56 -6.33
C THR A 448 53.21 -3.73 -7.80
N GLU A 449 52.97 -2.63 -8.50
CA GLU A 449 53.12 -2.59 -9.96
C GLU A 449 54.42 -1.87 -10.33
N SER A 450 55.13 -2.47 -11.28
CA SER A 450 56.32 -1.93 -11.92
C SER A 450 55.98 -1.64 -13.38
N ASP A 451 56.12 -0.39 -13.81
CA ASP A 451 56.67 -0.12 -15.15
C ASP A 451 57.33 1.27 -15.22
N PRO A 452 58.38 1.45 -16.04
CA PRO A 452 59.29 2.58 -16.00
C PRO A 452 58.86 3.66 -17.00
N TYR A 453 58.81 4.92 -16.60
CA TYR A 453 59.31 6.09 -17.35
C TYR A 453 58.99 7.39 -16.58
N GLY A 454 60.03 8.03 -16.03
CA GLY A 454 60.17 9.50 -15.99
C GLY A 454 59.21 10.36 -15.16
N SER A 455 59.52 10.55 -13.88
CA SER A 455 59.56 11.83 -13.14
C SER A 455 58.47 12.90 -13.36
N ALA A 456 57.60 13.06 -12.35
CA ALA A 456 57.39 14.35 -11.65
C ALA A 456 56.82 14.12 -10.24
N THR A 457 57.62 14.42 -9.22
CA THR A 457 57.27 14.40 -7.79
C THR A 457 56.42 15.60 -7.39
N SER A 458 55.23 15.37 -6.86
CA SER A 458 54.56 16.27 -5.91
C SER A 458 54.14 15.47 -4.66
N THR A 459 54.82 15.73 -3.55
CA THR A 459 54.53 15.17 -2.23
C THR A 459 53.44 16.01 -1.57
N SER A 460 52.22 15.50 -1.48
CA SER A 460 51.24 15.95 -0.48
C SER A 460 51.04 14.83 0.54
N THR A 461 51.57 15.05 1.74
CA THR A 461 51.34 14.20 2.90
C THR A 461 49.92 14.43 3.41
N SER A 462 48.96 13.58 3.04
CA SER A 462 47.72 13.43 3.81
C SER A 462 48.02 12.46 4.97
N SER A 463 48.09 13.02 6.17
CA SER A 463 48.01 12.21 7.39
C SER A 463 46.60 11.60 7.41
N ALA A 464 46.47 10.31 7.19
CA ALA A 464 45.23 9.60 7.42
C ALA A 464 44.92 9.66 8.92
N ILE A 465 44.05 10.57 9.30
CA ILE A 465 43.41 10.55 10.62
C ILE A 465 42.51 9.33 10.59
N SER A 466 42.91 8.27 11.29
CA SER A 466 42.02 7.17 11.62
C SER A 466 40.99 7.73 12.60
N ALA A 467 39.86 8.21 12.08
CA ALA A 467 38.72 8.61 12.89
C ALA A 467 38.04 7.34 13.37
N THR A 468 38.38 6.92 14.59
CA THR A 468 37.54 5.95 15.32
C THR A 468 36.24 6.67 15.61
N ALA A 469 35.14 6.30 14.94
CA ALA A 469 33.81 6.78 15.28
C ALA A 469 33.57 6.45 16.76
N THR A 470 33.45 7.48 17.59
CA THR A 470 33.13 7.27 19.01
C THR A 470 31.64 6.96 19.06
N VAL A 471 31.30 5.73 19.42
CA VAL A 471 29.91 5.28 19.66
C VAL A 471 29.25 6.27 20.62
N GLY A 472 28.09 6.81 20.23
CA GLY A 472 27.29 7.65 21.13
C GLY A 472 26.94 6.88 22.39
N THR A 473 26.96 7.52 23.55
CA THR A 473 26.55 6.85 24.80
C THR A 473 25.10 7.20 25.12
N ILE A 474 24.25 6.18 25.26
CA ILE A 474 22.91 6.33 25.82
C ILE A 474 23.03 6.85 27.26
N SER A 475 22.14 7.77 27.63
CA SER A 475 22.07 8.32 28.97
C SER A 475 21.77 7.21 29.99
N SER A 476 22.40 7.31 31.15
CA SER A 476 22.13 6.39 32.27
C SER A 476 20.73 6.57 32.86
N GLY A 477 20.02 7.65 32.52
CA GLY A 477 18.64 7.91 32.93
C GLY A 477 17.74 8.19 31.74
N TYR A 478 16.45 8.34 32.00
CA TYR A 478 15.47 8.67 30.96
C TYR A 478 15.75 10.02 30.35
N LEU A 479 15.52 10.12 29.04
CA LEU A 479 15.37 11.41 28.41
C LEU A 479 14.14 12.11 28.99
N GLN A 480 14.22 13.44 29.07
CA GLN A 480 13.15 14.31 29.55
C GLN A 480 12.92 15.43 28.56
N THR A 481 11.76 16.08 28.62
CA THR A 481 11.51 17.33 27.92
C THR A 481 11.83 18.53 28.82
N SER A 482 12.42 19.57 28.24
CA SER A 482 12.76 20.82 28.91
C SER A 482 12.47 21.99 27.98
N GLY A 483 11.26 22.51 28.07
CA GLY A 483 10.73 23.44 27.08
C GLY A 483 10.64 22.76 25.72
N THR A 484 11.12 23.43 24.66
CA THR A 484 11.11 22.91 23.29
C THR A 484 12.17 21.84 23.00
N LYS A 485 12.85 21.32 24.02
CA LYS A 485 14.02 20.45 23.87
C LYS A 485 13.83 19.11 24.52
N ILE A 486 14.48 18.09 23.95
CA ILE A 486 14.74 16.81 24.61
C ILE A 486 16.11 16.90 25.29
N VAL A 487 16.20 16.45 26.54
CA VAL A 487 17.43 16.49 27.33
C VAL A 487 17.71 15.15 27.99
N ASP A 488 18.99 14.85 28.21
CA ASP A 488 19.42 13.72 29.02
C ASP A 488 19.27 14.00 30.53
N SER A 489 19.60 13.00 31.37
CA SER A 489 19.52 13.13 32.82
C SER A 489 20.44 14.20 33.42
N ASP A 490 21.45 14.67 32.67
CA ASP A 490 22.36 15.74 33.07
C ASP A 490 21.89 17.12 32.57
N GLY A 491 20.78 17.17 31.83
CA GLY A 491 20.22 18.38 31.23
C GLY A 491 20.88 18.79 29.91
N ASN A 492 21.70 17.93 29.30
CA ASN A 492 22.26 18.20 27.97
C ASN A 492 21.21 17.90 26.90
N GLU A 493 21.13 18.78 25.90
CA GLU A 493 20.23 18.60 24.77
C GLU A 493 20.58 17.36 23.94
N VAL A 494 19.56 16.61 23.57
CA VAL A 494 19.63 15.41 22.72
C VAL A 494 18.76 15.66 21.49
N ILE A 495 19.37 15.57 20.31
CA ILE A 495 18.65 15.69 19.03
C ILE A 495 18.61 14.29 18.41
N LEU A 496 17.41 13.76 18.23
CA LEU A 496 17.20 12.40 17.76
C LEU A 496 17.11 12.40 16.22
N ARG A 497 17.96 11.59 15.57
CA ARG A 497 17.97 11.42 14.11
C ARG A 497 17.99 9.94 13.79
N GLY A 498 17.04 9.49 12.99
CA GLY A 498 16.82 8.06 12.81
C GLY A 498 15.91 7.70 11.66
N THR A 499 15.39 6.49 11.75
CA THR A 499 14.43 5.89 10.82
C THR A 499 13.43 5.02 11.57
N ASN A 500 12.34 4.68 10.91
CA ASN A 500 11.34 3.75 11.38
C ASN A 500 11.68 2.33 10.93
N ILE A 501 11.55 1.35 11.83
CA ILE A 501 11.68 -0.07 11.53
C ILE A 501 10.33 -0.60 10.99
N GLY A 502 9.85 0.03 9.92
CA GLY A 502 8.64 -0.36 9.19
C GLY A 502 8.79 -1.71 8.50
N GLY A 503 7.66 -2.39 8.26
CA GLY A 503 7.63 -3.71 7.65
C GLY A 503 8.17 -4.86 8.52
N TRP A 504 8.58 -4.63 9.77
CA TRP A 504 9.22 -5.67 10.60
C TRP A 504 8.24 -6.45 11.48
N LEU A 505 7.74 -5.82 12.54
CA LEU A 505 6.74 -6.41 13.46
C LEU A 505 5.30 -6.06 13.07
N VAL A 506 5.17 -5.10 12.14
CA VAL A 506 3.95 -4.66 11.48
C VAL A 506 4.24 -4.80 9.99
N LEU A 507 3.57 -5.76 9.34
CA LEU A 507 3.80 -6.09 7.93
C LEU A 507 2.80 -5.32 7.09
N GLU A 508 3.23 -4.18 6.56
CA GLU A 508 2.46 -3.43 5.55
C GLU A 508 2.67 -4.05 4.18
N ASP A 509 1.60 -4.57 3.59
CA ASP A 509 1.65 -5.44 2.43
C ASP A 509 2.28 -4.69 1.24
N TRP A 510 1.93 -3.42 1.08
CA TRP A 510 2.40 -2.52 0.03
C TRP A 510 3.93 -2.33 0.01
N MET A 511 4.61 -2.43 1.16
CA MET A 511 6.07 -2.27 1.27
C MET A 511 6.82 -3.59 1.52
N CYS A 512 6.10 -4.67 1.81
CA CYS A 512 6.65 -5.96 2.21
C CYS A 512 6.70 -6.99 1.07
N GLY A 513 6.31 -6.62 -0.15
CA GLY A 513 6.23 -7.58 -1.27
C GLY A 513 5.17 -8.66 -0.98
N ILE A 514 4.08 -8.26 -0.33
CA ILE A 514 2.97 -9.12 0.04
C ILE A 514 1.75 -8.73 -0.79
N SER A 515 1.02 -9.73 -1.28
CA SER A 515 -0.34 -9.57 -1.78
C SER A 515 -1.29 -10.41 -0.93
N ASP A 516 -2.50 -9.89 -0.71
CA ASP A 516 -3.53 -10.57 0.06
C ASP A 516 -4.90 -10.34 -0.59
N GLU A 517 -5.46 -11.37 -1.23
CA GLU A 517 -6.77 -11.33 -1.87
C GLU A 517 -7.87 -11.96 -0.99
N SER A 518 -7.57 -12.28 0.27
CA SER A 518 -8.54 -12.89 1.20
C SER A 518 -9.61 -11.91 1.71
N GLY A 519 -9.48 -10.63 1.39
CA GLY A 519 -10.33 -9.55 1.87
C GLY A 519 -9.85 -8.90 3.18
N SER A 520 -8.76 -9.38 3.77
CA SER A 520 -8.06 -8.69 4.87
C SER A 520 -7.49 -7.35 4.39
N ALA A 521 -7.53 -6.33 5.25
CA ALA A 521 -6.94 -5.04 4.93
C ALA A 521 -5.40 -5.10 5.01
N ASP A 522 -4.74 -4.11 4.40
CA ASP A 522 -3.30 -3.88 4.60
C ASP A 522 -2.95 -3.93 6.09
N ARG A 523 -1.81 -4.55 6.43
CA ARG A 523 -1.32 -4.81 7.80
C ARG A 523 -1.91 -6.03 8.50
N PHE A 524 -2.90 -6.69 7.92
CA PHE A 524 -3.59 -7.84 8.54
C PHE A 524 -3.26 -9.20 7.92
N SER A 525 -2.20 -9.30 7.11
CA SER A 525 -1.73 -10.56 6.51
C SER A 525 -1.55 -11.73 7.50
N LEU A 526 -1.20 -11.47 8.77
CA LEU A 526 -1.16 -12.51 9.81
C LEU A 526 -2.54 -13.14 10.08
N THR A 527 -3.64 -12.39 10.00
CA THR A 527 -5.00 -12.93 10.12
C THR A 527 -5.27 -13.95 9.01
N THR A 528 -4.90 -13.61 7.76
CA THR A 528 -4.98 -14.50 6.61
C THR A 528 -4.18 -15.79 6.82
N LEU A 529 -2.92 -15.67 7.25
CA LEU A 529 -2.06 -16.82 7.51
C LEU A 529 -2.60 -17.71 8.63
N GLU A 530 -3.16 -17.12 9.71
CA GLU A 530 -3.77 -17.89 10.79
C GLU A 530 -5.03 -18.62 10.33
N ASN A 531 -5.85 -18.00 9.49
CA ASN A 531 -7.03 -18.65 8.91
C ASN A 531 -6.65 -19.83 7.99
N ARG A 532 -5.55 -19.71 7.24
CA ARG A 532 -5.10 -20.73 6.28
C ARG A 532 -4.34 -21.89 6.92
N PHE A 533 -3.41 -21.59 7.84
CA PHE A 533 -2.45 -22.58 8.36
C PHE A 533 -2.60 -22.84 9.85
N GLY A 534 -3.48 -22.11 10.54
CA GLY A 534 -3.59 -22.12 11.99
C GLY A 534 -2.46 -21.34 12.66
N THR A 535 -2.67 -21.00 13.94
CA THR A 535 -1.79 -20.09 14.70
C THR A 535 -0.34 -20.53 14.73
N ALA A 536 -0.04 -21.80 14.99
CA ALA A 536 1.35 -22.25 15.14
C ALA A 536 2.19 -22.10 13.86
N GLN A 537 1.61 -22.44 12.71
CA GLN A 537 2.29 -22.32 11.42
C GLN A 537 2.39 -20.85 10.98
N ALA A 538 1.31 -20.08 11.11
CA ALA A 538 1.35 -18.64 10.83
C ALA A 538 2.44 -17.92 11.65
N ARG A 539 2.59 -18.28 12.94
CA ARG A 539 3.66 -17.75 13.79
C ARG A 539 5.06 -18.15 13.33
N THR A 540 5.22 -19.37 12.82
CA THR A 540 6.50 -19.81 12.22
C THR A 540 6.85 -18.99 10.99
N LEU A 541 5.86 -18.65 10.14
CA LEU A 541 6.06 -17.80 8.97
C LEU A 541 6.47 -16.38 9.38
N VAL A 542 5.70 -15.69 10.21
CA VAL A 542 6.03 -14.30 10.58
C VAL A 542 7.31 -14.20 11.41
N GLU A 543 7.72 -15.28 12.09
CA GLU A 543 9.03 -15.33 12.74
C GLU A 543 10.17 -15.46 11.71
N ALA A 544 10.00 -16.30 10.67
CA ALA A 544 10.96 -16.36 9.56
C ALA A 544 11.08 -15.01 8.84
N TRP A 545 9.96 -14.29 8.67
CA TRP A 545 9.97 -12.91 8.20
C TRP A 545 10.82 -12.01 9.11
N ALA A 546 10.49 -11.96 10.40
CA ALA A 546 11.14 -11.07 11.35
C ALA A 546 12.64 -11.35 11.52
N GLU A 547 13.08 -12.60 11.40
CA GLU A 547 14.50 -12.98 11.49
C GLU A 547 15.35 -12.52 10.31
N ASN A 548 14.75 -12.36 9.13
CA ASN A 548 15.45 -12.05 7.89
C ASN A 548 15.25 -10.61 7.42
N TRP A 549 14.19 -9.94 7.87
CA TRP A 549 13.95 -8.52 7.57
C TRP A 549 14.88 -7.57 8.34
N LEU A 550 15.11 -7.87 9.62
CA LEU A 550 15.97 -7.06 10.50
C LEU A 550 16.96 -7.94 11.24
N THR A 551 18.24 -7.68 10.99
CA THR A 551 19.37 -8.45 11.54
C THR A 551 20.25 -7.56 12.44
N SER A 552 21.20 -8.16 13.15
CA SER A 552 22.16 -7.37 13.93
C SER A 552 23.03 -6.44 13.08
N ALA A 553 23.28 -6.80 11.81
CA ALA A 553 24.11 -6.00 10.90
C ALA A 553 23.43 -4.69 10.50
N ASP A 554 22.09 -4.67 10.46
CA ASP A 554 21.32 -3.46 10.18
C ASP A 554 21.53 -2.41 11.27
N PHE A 555 21.62 -2.82 12.54
CA PHE A 555 21.93 -1.89 13.63
C PHE A 555 23.37 -1.34 13.56
N ASP A 556 24.34 -2.13 13.11
CA ASP A 556 25.70 -1.64 12.83
C ASP A 556 25.67 -0.57 11.76
N GLU A 557 24.85 -0.77 10.72
CA GLU A 557 24.74 0.18 9.63
C GLU A 557 23.98 1.46 10.01
N LEU A 558 22.90 1.34 10.80
CA LEU A 558 22.21 2.50 11.39
C LEU A 558 23.18 3.38 12.20
N ALA A 559 24.06 2.75 13.00
CA ALA A 559 25.11 3.47 13.72
C ALA A 559 26.15 4.10 12.77
N ASN A 560 26.51 3.43 11.66
CA ASN A 560 27.44 3.93 10.65
C ASN A 560 26.90 5.13 9.85
N ILE A 561 25.58 5.19 9.63
CA ILE A 561 24.91 6.38 9.07
C ILE A 561 25.04 7.57 10.04
N GLY A 562 25.14 7.29 11.34
CA GLY A 562 25.17 8.28 12.41
C GLY A 562 23.81 8.49 13.06
N PHE A 563 22.87 7.57 12.85
CA PHE A 563 21.60 7.58 13.58
C PHE A 563 21.81 7.26 15.05
N ASN A 564 20.97 7.88 15.89
CA ASN A 564 20.98 7.70 17.33
C ASN A 564 19.59 7.35 17.89
N VAL A 565 18.59 7.14 17.03
CA VAL A 565 17.27 6.66 17.39
C VAL A 565 16.72 5.72 16.32
N ILE A 566 15.89 4.77 16.72
CA ILE A 566 14.94 4.08 15.85
C ILE A 566 13.53 4.21 16.45
N ARG A 567 12.50 4.32 15.60
CA ARG A 567 11.11 4.08 16.01
C ARG A 567 10.73 2.66 15.63
N LEU A 568 10.15 1.95 16.59
CA LEU A 568 9.86 0.53 16.54
C LEU A 568 8.35 0.32 16.60
N PRO A 569 7.67 0.30 15.43
CA PRO A 569 6.27 -0.07 15.31
C PRO A 569 6.02 -1.48 15.86
N PHE A 570 4.99 -1.63 16.68
CA PHE A 570 4.46 -2.92 17.09
C PHE A 570 2.92 -2.92 17.09
N SER A 571 2.34 -4.10 16.92
CA SER A 571 0.90 -4.32 16.86
C SER A 571 0.41 -5.01 18.13
N PHE A 572 -0.90 -4.93 18.42
CA PHE A 572 -1.53 -5.82 19.39
C PHE A 572 -1.22 -7.30 19.08
N ARG A 573 -1.09 -7.68 17.80
CA ARG A 573 -0.71 -9.04 17.37
C ARG A 573 0.75 -9.39 17.61
N THR A 574 1.62 -8.40 17.83
CA THR A 574 2.99 -8.62 18.28
C THR A 574 2.99 -9.21 19.70
N VAL A 575 2.10 -8.74 20.58
CA VAL A 575 2.11 -9.11 22.00
C VAL A 575 0.97 -10.06 22.42
N GLN A 576 -0.11 -10.12 21.65
CA GLN A 576 -1.30 -10.93 21.91
C GLN A 576 -1.62 -11.89 20.76
N ASN A 577 -2.35 -12.95 21.09
CA ASN A 577 -3.02 -13.83 20.15
C ASN A 577 -4.33 -13.19 19.66
N ALA A 578 -4.93 -13.75 18.61
CA ALA A 578 -6.18 -13.25 18.04
C ALA A 578 -7.35 -13.23 19.05
N ASP A 579 -7.34 -14.10 20.07
CA ASP A 579 -8.34 -14.12 21.14
C ASP A 579 -8.08 -13.09 22.27
N GLY A 580 -7.05 -12.23 22.10
CA GLY A 580 -6.64 -11.22 23.08
C GLY A 580 -5.80 -11.76 24.24
N SER A 581 -5.55 -13.08 24.31
CA SER A 581 -4.62 -13.65 25.28
C SER A 581 -3.19 -13.18 25.01
N TRP A 582 -2.40 -13.02 26.07
CA TRP A 582 -1.00 -12.63 25.92
C TRP A 582 -0.20 -13.81 25.40
N ARG A 583 0.70 -13.53 24.45
CA ARG A 583 1.66 -14.52 23.99
C ARG A 583 2.69 -14.80 25.07
N ASP A 584 3.16 -16.04 25.14
CA ASP A 584 4.25 -16.42 26.06
C ASP A 584 5.58 -15.74 25.69
N ASP A 585 5.76 -15.39 24.42
CA ASP A 585 6.95 -14.76 23.85
C ASP A 585 6.74 -13.28 23.48
N ALA A 586 5.69 -12.64 24.00
CA ALA A 586 5.20 -11.31 23.60
C ALA A 586 6.28 -10.23 23.39
N PHE A 587 7.32 -10.21 24.23
CA PHE A 587 8.36 -9.18 24.20
C PHE A 587 9.67 -9.62 23.52
N THR A 588 9.82 -10.89 23.14
CA THR A 588 11.11 -11.48 22.76
C THR A 588 11.82 -10.71 21.63
N ARG A 589 11.10 -10.37 20.56
CA ARG A 589 11.67 -9.66 19.40
C ARG A 589 11.94 -8.18 19.71
N MET A 590 11.03 -7.54 20.44
CA MET A 590 11.21 -6.16 20.88
C MET A 590 12.43 -6.04 21.82
N ASP A 591 12.55 -6.92 22.82
CA ASP A 591 13.69 -7.00 23.74
C ASP A 591 15.01 -7.16 22.98
N TRP A 592 15.03 -8.03 21.96
CA TRP A 592 16.19 -8.22 21.10
C TRP A 592 16.57 -6.94 20.35
N ALA A 593 15.63 -6.26 19.69
CA ALA A 593 15.92 -5.02 18.95
C ALA A 593 16.38 -3.89 19.90
N ILE A 594 15.74 -3.77 21.06
CA ILE A 594 16.13 -2.79 22.09
C ILE A 594 17.55 -3.07 22.56
N ALA A 595 17.92 -4.33 22.77
CA ALA A 595 19.29 -4.71 23.13
C ALA A 595 20.30 -4.42 22.00
N GLN A 596 19.95 -4.68 20.74
CA GLN A 596 20.81 -4.39 19.58
C GLN A 596 21.06 -2.89 19.41
N ALA A 597 20.01 -2.07 19.54
CA ALA A 597 20.09 -0.61 19.50
C ALA A 597 20.92 -0.07 20.66
N LYS A 598 20.65 -0.55 21.88
CA LYS A 598 21.35 -0.15 23.11
C LYS A 598 22.86 -0.41 23.03
N ALA A 599 23.26 -1.57 22.50
CA ALA A 599 24.66 -1.94 22.32
C ALA A 599 25.44 -0.96 21.43
N ARG A 600 24.74 -0.18 20.59
CA ARG A 600 25.31 0.76 19.62
C ARG A 600 25.00 2.22 19.93
N GLY A 601 24.43 2.50 21.10
CA GLY A 601 24.13 3.87 21.50
C GLY A 601 22.92 4.48 20.79
N ILE A 602 22.03 3.64 20.25
CA ILE A 602 20.81 4.04 19.55
C ILE A 602 19.64 3.94 20.53
N TYR A 603 18.91 5.04 20.72
CA TYR A 603 17.65 5.05 21.47
C TYR A 603 16.52 4.36 20.69
N VAL A 604 15.49 3.93 21.40
CA VAL A 604 14.29 3.34 20.81
C VAL A 604 13.06 4.14 21.21
N ILE A 605 12.23 4.48 20.23
CA ILE A 605 10.84 4.88 20.43
C ILE A 605 10.00 3.62 20.22
N VAL A 606 9.25 3.20 21.23
CA VAL A 606 8.33 2.05 21.10
C VAL A 606 6.97 2.61 20.68
N ASP A 607 6.48 2.19 19.52
CA ASP A 607 5.32 2.77 18.85
C ASP A 607 4.17 1.77 18.72
N PHE A 608 3.02 2.10 19.31
CA PHE A 608 1.83 1.27 19.19
C PHE A 608 1.07 1.57 17.91
N HIS A 609 1.42 0.80 16.88
CA HIS A 609 1.07 1.10 15.50
C HIS A 609 -0.30 0.56 15.07
N MET A 610 -0.74 -0.54 15.71
CA MET A 610 -2.02 -1.20 15.38
C MET A 610 -2.74 -1.70 16.63
N TRP A 611 -4.02 -1.35 16.77
CA TRP A 611 -4.90 -1.81 17.84
C TRP A 611 -5.90 -2.87 17.35
N ALA A 612 -6.48 -3.63 18.29
CA ALA A 612 -7.27 -4.83 17.98
C ALA A 612 -8.54 -4.56 17.14
N GLY A 613 -9.15 -3.38 17.30
CA GLY A 613 -10.38 -3.00 16.59
C GLY A 613 -10.15 -2.33 15.23
N GLN A 614 -8.90 -2.07 14.85
CA GLN A 614 -8.55 -1.22 13.72
C GLN A 614 -9.06 -1.74 12.37
N GLU A 615 -9.03 -3.05 12.13
CA GLU A 615 -9.50 -3.67 10.88
C GLU A 615 -11.01 -3.51 10.69
N ALA A 616 -11.76 -3.66 11.80
CA ALA A 616 -13.22 -3.61 11.76
C ALA A 616 -13.74 -2.17 11.64
N ASP A 617 -13.14 -1.25 12.39
CA ASP A 617 -13.47 0.17 12.36
C ASP A 617 -12.27 1.01 12.82
N TYR A 618 -11.62 1.65 11.85
CA TYR A 618 -10.45 2.49 12.09
C TYR A 618 -10.77 3.76 12.89
N SER A 619 -11.97 4.35 12.75
CA SER A 619 -12.29 5.61 13.44
C SER A 619 -12.79 5.40 14.85
N ALA A 620 -13.35 4.23 15.17
CA ALA A 620 -13.99 3.94 16.46
C ALA A 620 -13.17 4.39 17.68
N ILE A 621 -11.86 4.12 17.73
CA ILE A 621 -10.99 4.48 18.87
C ILE A 621 -10.93 6.00 19.15
N SER A 622 -11.10 6.81 18.11
CA SER A 622 -11.11 8.28 18.13
C SER A 622 -12.46 8.86 18.59
N GLU A 623 -13.51 8.05 18.64
CA GLU A 623 -14.89 8.51 18.85
C GLU A 623 -15.32 8.48 20.33
N ASN A 624 -16.29 9.32 20.66
CA ASN A 624 -16.94 9.32 21.98
C ASN A 624 -18.18 8.42 21.97
N THR A 625 -17.93 7.12 21.82
CA THR A 625 -18.92 6.05 21.85
C THR A 625 -18.49 4.98 22.85
N ASP A 626 -19.41 4.09 23.23
CA ASP A 626 -19.09 2.95 24.11
C ASP A 626 -18.04 2.03 23.47
N GLU A 627 -18.09 1.86 22.14
CA GLU A 627 -17.10 1.12 21.36
C GLU A 627 -15.73 1.83 21.39
N GLY A 628 -15.71 3.14 21.11
CA GLY A 628 -14.47 3.92 21.20
C GLY A 628 -13.83 3.88 22.58
N GLN A 629 -14.63 3.99 23.65
CA GLN A 629 -14.12 3.82 25.02
C GLN A 629 -13.57 2.41 25.26
N SER A 630 -14.26 1.37 24.77
CA SER A 630 -13.80 -0.02 24.91
C SER A 630 -12.46 -0.26 24.20
N GLN A 631 -12.26 0.31 23.02
CA GLN A 631 -10.99 0.24 22.30
C GLN A 631 -9.87 1.00 23.02
N ARG A 632 -10.15 2.19 23.57
CA ARG A 632 -9.20 2.95 24.40
C ARG A 632 -8.81 2.21 25.67
N ASP A 633 -9.77 1.60 26.36
CA ASP A 633 -9.52 0.80 27.56
C ASP A 633 -8.63 -0.40 27.25
N ALA A 634 -8.89 -1.11 26.15
CA ALA A 634 -8.07 -2.23 25.70
C ALA A 634 -6.63 -1.80 25.36
N ALA A 635 -6.46 -0.69 24.62
CA ALA A 635 -5.16 -0.11 24.33
C ALA A 635 -4.44 0.34 25.62
N GLY A 636 -5.16 0.92 26.58
CA GLY A 636 -4.63 1.30 27.88
C GLY A 636 -4.13 0.11 28.72
N GLU A 637 -4.85 -1.00 28.75
CA GLU A 637 -4.41 -2.22 29.44
C GLU A 637 -3.18 -2.85 28.76
N LEU A 638 -3.10 -2.80 27.44
CA LEU A 638 -1.91 -3.18 26.69
C LEU A 638 -0.72 -2.31 27.10
N TRP A 639 -0.90 -0.99 27.10
CA TRP A 639 0.15 -0.04 27.49
C TRP A 639 0.63 -0.22 28.91
N LYS A 640 -0.26 -0.50 29.88
CA LYS A 640 0.14 -0.79 31.26
C LYS A 640 1.10 -1.98 31.32
N LYS A 641 0.86 -3.02 30.52
CA LYS A 641 1.74 -4.20 30.47
C LYS A 641 3.06 -3.92 29.78
N VAL A 642 3.04 -3.25 28.63
CA VAL A 642 4.26 -2.81 27.91
C VAL A 642 5.11 -1.91 28.81
N ALA A 643 4.50 -0.91 29.44
CA ALA A 643 5.16 0.02 30.37
C ALA A 643 5.73 -0.70 31.59
N THR A 644 5.05 -1.73 32.10
CA THR A 644 5.52 -2.53 33.24
C THR A 644 6.76 -3.33 32.87
N HIS A 645 6.75 -3.97 31.69
CA HIS A 645 7.88 -4.77 31.20
C HIS A 645 9.14 -3.92 31.00
N TYR A 646 8.98 -2.72 30.45
CA TYR A 646 10.08 -1.81 30.14
C TYR A 646 10.40 -0.77 31.23
N LEU A 647 9.81 -0.89 32.41
CA LEU A 647 10.08 0.02 33.52
C LEU A 647 11.56 -0.04 33.90
N GLY A 648 12.22 1.12 33.92
CA GLY A 648 13.65 1.28 34.15
C GLY A 648 14.56 1.17 32.91
N GLU A 649 14.08 0.76 31.73
CA GLU A 649 14.94 0.67 30.54
C GLU A 649 15.13 2.04 29.87
N SER A 650 16.31 2.64 30.03
CA SER A 650 16.61 4.00 29.57
C SER A 650 17.00 4.11 28.10
N SER A 651 17.30 2.99 27.43
CA SER A 651 17.48 3.00 25.97
C SER A 651 16.17 3.26 25.25
N ILE A 652 15.02 3.02 25.88
CA ILE A 652 13.73 3.44 25.35
C ILE A 652 13.52 4.90 25.74
N CYS A 653 13.70 5.81 24.77
CA CYS A 653 13.60 7.24 25.04
C CYS A 653 12.15 7.72 25.17
N ALA A 654 11.22 7.10 24.44
CA ALA A 654 9.82 7.48 24.44
C ALA A 654 8.89 6.29 24.14
N PHE A 655 7.63 6.44 24.55
CA PHE A 655 6.51 5.65 24.05
C PHE A 655 5.67 6.52 23.13
N ASP A 656 5.49 6.08 21.90
CA ASP A 656 4.54 6.64 20.96
C ASP A 656 3.22 5.90 21.10
N VAL A 657 2.25 6.56 21.75
CA VAL A 657 1.15 5.81 22.38
C VAL A 657 0.12 5.30 21.39
N ILE A 658 0.04 5.90 20.20
CA ILE A 658 -0.80 5.39 19.11
C ILE A 658 -0.44 6.08 17.79
N ASN A 659 -0.25 5.28 16.74
CA ASN A 659 0.03 5.75 15.39
C ASN A 659 -1.24 6.20 14.66
N GLU A 660 -1.20 7.39 14.06
CA GLU A 660 -2.15 7.94 13.08
C GLU A 660 -3.64 7.67 13.35
N PRO A 661 -4.17 7.98 14.56
CA PRO A 661 -5.61 7.95 14.74
C PRO A 661 -6.25 9.06 13.89
N THR A 662 -7.49 8.87 13.46
CA THR A 662 -8.29 9.84 12.67
C THR A 662 -8.61 11.15 13.43
N GLY A 663 -8.08 11.30 14.64
CA GLY A 663 -8.28 12.43 15.53
C GLY A 663 -8.50 11.94 16.95
N SER A 664 -9.14 12.77 17.76
CA SER A 664 -9.67 12.34 19.06
C SER A 664 -10.77 13.26 19.51
N TYR A 665 -11.96 12.73 19.75
CA TYR A 665 -13.04 13.51 20.34
C TYR A 665 -12.63 14.01 21.73
N GLY A 666 -12.49 15.33 21.87
CA GLY A 666 -12.13 15.98 23.14
C GLY A 666 -10.80 15.49 23.73
N ASP A 667 -9.87 15.03 22.89
CA ASP A 667 -8.59 14.43 23.29
C ASP A 667 -8.72 13.23 24.25
N TYR A 668 -9.85 12.52 24.28
CA TYR A 668 -10.04 11.34 25.16
C TYR A 668 -9.05 10.23 24.88
N LEU A 669 -8.70 10.00 23.61
CA LEU A 669 -7.68 9.02 23.23
C LEU A 669 -6.34 9.33 23.87
N GLN A 670 -5.81 10.54 23.69
CA GLN A 670 -4.54 10.93 24.26
C GLN A 670 -4.59 10.97 25.80
N GLN A 671 -5.71 11.40 26.41
CA GLN A 671 -5.91 11.36 27.86
C GLN A 671 -5.88 9.95 28.44
N ASP A 672 -6.64 9.02 27.87
CA ASP A 672 -6.73 7.65 28.36
C ASP A 672 -5.38 6.93 28.27
N LEU A 673 -4.68 7.07 27.13
CA LEU A 673 -3.37 6.45 26.93
C LEU A 673 -2.27 7.11 27.78
N TYR A 674 -2.27 8.44 27.93
CA TYR A 674 -1.38 9.14 28.85
C TYR A 674 -1.56 8.63 30.28
N ASN A 675 -2.81 8.55 30.74
CA ASN A 675 -3.13 8.08 32.10
C ASN A 675 -2.74 6.61 32.29
N ALA A 676 -2.95 5.76 31.29
CA ALA A 676 -2.57 4.36 31.33
C ALA A 676 -1.05 4.20 31.50
N VAL A 677 -0.24 4.86 30.67
CA VAL A 677 1.22 4.82 30.78
C VAL A 677 1.66 5.42 32.12
N ARG A 678 1.15 6.60 32.51
CA ARG A 678 1.54 7.28 33.76
C ARG A 678 1.14 6.54 35.03
N SER A 679 0.15 5.64 34.96
CA SER A 679 -0.19 4.76 36.09
C SER A 679 0.93 3.75 36.43
N VAL A 680 1.86 3.53 35.50
CA VAL A 680 2.98 2.60 35.63
C VAL A 680 4.33 3.32 35.57
N ASP A 681 4.52 4.19 34.58
CA ASP A 681 5.76 4.93 34.35
C ASP A 681 5.55 6.45 34.43
N ALA A 682 5.98 7.01 35.56
CA ALA A 682 5.86 8.43 35.83
C ALA A 682 6.84 9.31 35.02
N ASN A 683 7.88 8.73 34.41
CA ASN A 683 9.04 9.50 33.95
C ASN A 683 9.34 9.34 32.45
N ARG A 684 8.87 8.31 31.74
CA ARG A 684 9.18 8.15 30.31
C ARG A 684 8.55 9.26 29.47
N ILE A 685 9.18 9.67 28.37
CA ILE A 685 8.54 10.57 27.41
C ILE A 685 7.35 9.85 26.77
N ILE A 686 6.23 10.56 26.64
CA ILE A 686 5.05 10.11 25.89
C ILE A 686 4.95 10.97 24.63
N ILE A 687 4.96 10.35 23.46
CA ILE A 687 4.69 11.00 22.17
C ILE A 687 3.19 10.93 21.92
N HIS A 688 2.60 12.04 21.49
CA HIS A 688 1.22 12.11 21.02
C HIS A 688 1.19 12.55 19.55
N GLU A 689 0.43 11.82 18.76
CA GLU A 689 0.05 12.15 17.38
C GLU A 689 -1.39 12.70 17.33
N SER A 690 -1.77 13.30 16.19
CA SER A 690 -3.11 13.85 15.91
C SER A 690 -3.68 14.75 17.01
N ILE A 691 -2.83 15.61 17.59
CA ILE A 691 -3.19 16.52 18.68
C ILE A 691 -2.70 17.95 18.42
N SER A 692 -3.49 18.94 18.82
CA SER A 692 -3.14 20.37 18.75
C SER A 692 -3.35 21.11 20.07
N THR A 693 -3.87 20.44 21.10
CA THR A 693 -4.17 21.05 22.40
C THR A 693 -2.91 21.30 23.21
N ASP A 694 -2.80 22.46 23.86
CA ASP A 694 -1.72 22.76 24.81
C ASP A 694 -1.72 21.73 25.97
N PRO A 695 -0.63 20.99 26.21
CA PRO A 695 -0.59 19.93 27.23
C PRO A 695 -0.80 20.44 28.66
N SER A 696 -0.60 21.74 28.92
CA SER A 696 -0.93 22.34 30.22
C SER A 696 -2.42 22.31 30.53
N THR A 697 -3.28 22.19 29.51
CA THR A 697 -4.73 21.98 29.65
C THR A 697 -5.05 20.75 30.50
N TYR A 698 -4.28 19.68 30.32
CA TYR A 698 -4.43 18.42 31.06
C TYR A 698 -3.40 18.23 32.17
N GLY A 699 -2.49 19.20 32.34
CA GLY A 699 -1.37 19.10 33.29
C GLY A 699 -0.37 18.02 32.91
N TRP A 700 -0.24 17.70 31.63
CA TRP A 700 0.70 16.69 31.16
C TRP A 700 2.13 17.19 31.29
N THR A 701 3.02 16.24 31.59
CA THR A 701 4.45 16.50 31.71
C THR A 701 5.23 15.45 30.94
N ASN A 702 6.41 15.85 30.48
CA ASN A 702 7.31 15.00 29.72
C ASN A 702 6.65 14.38 28.47
N VAL A 703 6.06 15.25 27.64
CA VAL A 703 5.41 14.88 26.37
C VAL A 703 6.07 15.54 25.17
N ILE A 704 6.01 14.87 24.02
CA ILE A 704 6.41 15.37 22.70
C ILE A 704 5.20 15.27 21.79
N TYR A 705 5.00 16.23 20.89
CA TYR A 705 4.05 16.08 19.79
C TYR A 705 4.78 15.72 18.50
N SER A 706 4.21 14.76 17.79
CA SER A 706 4.77 14.20 16.56
C SER A 706 3.88 14.52 15.37
N LEU A 707 4.52 14.82 14.24
CA LEU A 707 3.87 15.00 12.93
C LEU A 707 4.42 13.97 11.94
N HIS A 708 3.52 13.45 11.10
CA HIS A 708 3.84 12.66 9.91
C HIS A 708 3.57 13.49 8.66
N GLU A 709 4.48 13.45 7.68
CA GLU A 709 4.44 14.33 6.52
C GLU A 709 4.71 13.57 5.22
N TYR A 710 3.66 13.43 4.42
CA TYR A 710 3.68 12.72 3.14
C TYR A 710 3.15 13.58 1.97
N ASP A 711 2.74 14.83 2.20
CA ASP A 711 2.25 15.71 1.14
C ASP A 711 3.39 16.26 0.27
N MET A 712 4.63 16.22 0.77
CA MET A 712 5.85 16.64 0.04
C MET A 712 6.54 15.53 -0.75
N MET A 713 5.85 14.42 -1.04
CA MET A 713 6.40 13.32 -1.84
C MET A 713 6.52 13.65 -3.33
N GLY A 714 5.94 14.75 -3.83
CA GLY A 714 6.03 15.16 -5.23
C GLY A 714 7.45 15.57 -5.65
N SER A 715 7.69 15.68 -6.95
CA SER A 715 8.97 16.16 -7.51
C SER A 715 9.05 17.70 -7.63
N ASP A 716 7.94 18.42 -7.45
CA ASP A 716 7.91 19.88 -7.49
C ASP A 716 8.45 20.47 -6.19
N PHE A 717 9.70 20.92 -6.27
CA PHE A 717 10.40 21.48 -5.14
C PHE A 717 9.80 22.78 -4.59
N ASP A 718 9.27 23.65 -5.46
CA ASP A 718 8.72 24.94 -5.03
C ASP A 718 7.34 24.74 -4.38
N SER A 719 6.53 23.83 -4.92
CA SER A 719 5.28 23.38 -4.28
C SER A 719 5.55 22.75 -2.91
N ASN A 720 6.47 21.79 -2.84
CA ASN A 720 6.84 21.14 -1.58
C ASN A 720 7.35 22.15 -0.53
N LYS A 721 8.10 23.18 -0.95
CA LYS A 721 8.50 24.28 -0.06
C LYS A 721 7.33 25.09 0.47
N ALA A 722 6.31 25.32 -0.35
CA ALA A 722 5.08 25.96 0.10
C ALA A 722 4.35 25.07 1.11
N THR A 723 4.23 23.78 0.83
CA THR A 723 3.65 22.77 1.74
C THR A 723 4.38 22.73 3.08
N TRP A 724 5.73 22.73 3.09
CA TRP A 724 6.52 22.85 4.32
C TRP A 724 6.12 24.08 5.14
N ALA A 725 5.99 25.23 4.49
CA ALA A 725 5.71 26.49 5.17
C ALA A 725 4.30 26.53 5.79
N SER A 726 3.29 25.98 5.10
CA SER A 726 1.91 25.96 5.58
C SER A 726 1.58 24.78 6.50
N GLY A 727 2.31 23.67 6.39
CA GLY A 727 2.13 22.45 7.19
C GLY A 727 3.16 22.34 8.31
N VAL A 728 4.32 21.74 8.01
CA VAL A 728 5.36 21.41 8.99
C VAL A 728 5.80 22.60 9.84
N GLN A 729 6.13 23.75 9.22
CA GLN A 729 6.59 24.93 9.97
C GLN A 729 5.49 25.51 10.86
N ALA A 730 4.22 25.45 10.43
CA ALA A 730 3.10 25.94 11.24
C ALA A 730 2.93 25.11 12.52
N TYR A 731 3.09 23.77 12.45
CA TYR A 731 3.07 22.91 13.63
C TYR A 731 4.28 23.13 14.55
N ILE A 732 5.48 23.31 13.97
CA ILE A 732 6.68 23.68 14.75
C ILE A 732 6.40 24.95 15.57
N ASP A 733 5.91 26.01 14.92
CA ASP A 733 5.65 27.30 15.57
C ASP A 733 4.54 27.19 16.63
N LEU A 734 3.47 26.44 16.34
CA LEU A 734 2.36 26.19 17.25
C LEU A 734 2.82 25.49 18.53
N TRP A 735 3.49 24.34 18.39
CA TRP A 735 3.88 23.51 19.53
C TRP A 735 5.05 24.10 20.32
N HIS A 736 5.99 24.78 19.67
CA HIS A 736 6.96 25.60 20.39
C HIS A 736 6.29 26.74 21.17
N GLY A 737 5.17 27.28 20.68
CA GLY A 737 4.32 28.22 21.43
C GLY A 737 3.78 27.65 22.74
N TYR A 738 3.53 26.34 22.80
CA TYR A 738 3.18 25.60 24.02
C TYR A 738 4.39 25.17 24.86
N ASN A 739 5.60 25.53 24.43
CA ASN A 739 6.86 25.19 25.10
C ASN A 739 7.07 23.66 25.22
N ILE A 740 6.74 22.92 24.17
CA ILE A 740 7.00 21.48 24.04
C ILE A 740 7.89 21.16 22.85
N PRO A 741 8.61 20.03 22.84
CA PRO A 741 9.41 19.62 21.69
C PRO A 741 8.53 19.14 20.53
N PHE A 742 8.96 19.49 19.31
CA PHE A 742 8.43 18.96 18.05
C PHE A 742 9.30 17.80 17.56
N MET A 743 8.66 16.78 16.96
CA MET A 743 9.33 15.72 16.22
C MET A 743 8.62 15.47 14.89
N LEU A 744 9.39 15.33 13.80
CA LEU A 744 8.88 14.81 12.54
C LEU A 744 9.17 13.30 12.52
N ALA A 745 8.23 12.47 13.01
CA ALA A 745 8.52 11.06 13.26
C ALA A 745 8.31 10.15 12.05
N GLU A 746 7.62 10.64 11.01
CA GLU A 746 7.56 9.97 9.72
C GLU A 746 7.53 11.00 8.58
N PHE A 747 8.25 10.69 7.51
CA PHE A 747 8.16 11.41 6.25
C PHE A 747 8.84 10.63 5.13
N MET A 748 8.40 10.89 3.89
CA MET A 748 9.08 10.47 2.68
C MET A 748 9.31 11.67 1.77
N ALA A 749 10.55 11.84 1.32
CA ALA A 749 10.96 12.79 0.30
C ALA A 749 12.26 12.32 -0.33
N ASP A 750 12.64 12.91 -1.46
CA ASP A 750 13.92 12.68 -2.11
C ASP A 750 14.46 13.95 -2.80
N GLY A 751 15.68 13.85 -3.33
CA GLY A 751 16.31 14.93 -4.10
C GLY A 751 16.38 16.25 -3.33
N ASP A 752 16.10 17.35 -4.01
CA ASP A 752 16.17 18.70 -3.43
C ASP A 752 15.18 18.90 -2.26
N THR A 753 14.01 18.24 -2.32
CA THR A 753 13.00 18.29 -1.24
C THR A 753 13.54 17.67 0.04
N LEU A 754 14.13 16.48 -0.04
CA LEU A 754 14.73 15.82 1.12
C LEU A 754 15.86 16.64 1.72
N ASP A 755 16.75 17.19 0.89
CA ASP A 755 17.82 18.08 1.36
C ASP A 755 17.26 19.32 2.06
N TYR A 756 16.19 19.92 1.52
CA TYR A 756 15.54 21.06 2.14
C TYR A 756 14.90 20.72 3.49
N MET A 757 14.16 19.60 3.58
CA MET A 757 13.54 19.14 4.84
C MET A 757 14.60 18.89 5.91
N LEU A 758 15.62 18.08 5.60
CA LEU A 758 16.69 17.73 6.53
C LEU A 758 17.48 18.96 6.99
N ASN A 759 17.78 19.90 6.09
CA ASN A 759 18.45 21.15 6.44
C ASN A 759 17.56 22.06 7.31
N SER A 760 16.27 22.13 7.02
CA SER A 760 15.30 22.93 7.79
C SER A 760 15.15 22.41 9.21
N LEU A 761 15.05 21.08 9.39
CA LEU A 761 15.02 20.43 10.70
C LEU A 761 16.35 20.61 11.45
N ASN A 762 17.47 20.31 10.79
CA ASN A 762 18.78 20.34 11.42
C ASN A 762 19.22 21.74 11.83
N SER A 763 18.91 22.77 11.04
CA SER A 763 19.24 24.17 11.37
C SER A 763 18.47 24.70 12.59
N GLN A 764 17.29 24.11 12.87
CA GLN A 764 16.47 24.40 14.04
C GLN A 764 16.77 23.48 15.23
N GLY A 765 17.61 22.46 15.05
CA GLY A 765 17.93 21.47 16.08
C GLY A 765 16.79 20.49 16.38
N LEU A 766 15.91 20.25 15.40
CA LEU A 766 14.73 19.40 15.55
C LEU A 766 15.05 17.92 15.32
N SER A 767 14.31 17.06 16.03
CA SER A 767 14.42 15.61 15.89
C SER A 767 13.57 15.10 14.73
N TRP A 768 14.05 14.07 14.04
CA TRP A 768 13.37 13.52 12.87
C TRP A 768 13.66 12.03 12.65
N LEU A 769 12.69 11.33 12.06
CA LEU A 769 12.81 9.95 11.63
C LEU A 769 12.14 9.78 10.25
N THR A 770 12.85 9.19 9.31
CA THR A 770 12.30 8.90 7.97
C THR A 770 11.45 7.63 7.99
N TRP A 771 10.45 7.55 7.13
CA TRP A 771 9.78 6.29 6.80
C TRP A 771 10.32 5.80 5.45
N ALA A 772 11.02 4.66 5.37
CA ALA A 772 11.36 3.67 6.40
C ALA A 772 12.76 3.05 6.22
N HIS A 773 13.16 2.17 7.15
CA HIS A 773 14.43 1.41 7.10
C HIS A 773 14.56 0.60 5.79
N SER A 774 13.71 -0.39 5.60
CA SER A 774 13.73 -1.30 4.44
C SER A 774 12.38 -1.33 3.75
N THR A 775 12.40 -1.60 2.45
CA THR A 775 11.22 -1.90 1.63
C THR A 775 11.53 -3.00 0.61
N VAL A 776 10.51 -3.56 -0.05
CA VAL A 776 10.69 -4.46 -1.19
C VAL A 776 10.39 -3.71 -2.48
N ASN A 777 11.44 -3.36 -3.24
CA ASN A 777 11.31 -2.70 -4.55
C ASN A 777 10.46 -1.40 -4.56
N MET A 778 10.50 -0.60 -3.48
CA MET A 778 9.76 0.67 -3.38
C MET A 778 10.64 1.92 -3.55
N GLY A 779 11.85 1.77 -4.08
CA GLY A 779 12.74 2.89 -4.36
C GLY A 779 12.97 3.77 -3.12
N ARG A 780 12.71 5.07 -3.21
CA ARG A 780 12.94 6.07 -2.15
C ARG A 780 12.11 5.90 -0.87
N TRP A 781 11.16 4.98 -0.81
CA TRP A 781 10.43 4.68 0.42
C TRP A 781 11.30 3.97 1.47
N GLY A 782 12.36 3.28 1.05
CA GLY A 782 13.32 2.63 1.96
C GLY A 782 14.69 3.28 1.90
N ILE A 783 15.42 3.29 3.01
CA ILE A 783 16.87 3.52 3.00
C ILE A 783 17.57 2.35 2.29
N TRP A 784 17.04 1.15 2.52
CA TRP A 784 17.39 -0.08 1.82
C TRP A 784 16.19 -0.64 1.07
N ASN A 785 16.46 -1.24 -0.09
CA ASN A 785 15.50 -2.09 -0.77
C ASN A 785 16.02 -3.51 -0.83
N HIS A 786 15.17 -4.47 -0.48
CA HIS A 786 15.36 -5.84 -0.95
C HIS A 786 15.21 -5.87 -2.48
N GLU A 787 15.98 -6.74 -3.15
CA GLU A 787 15.62 -7.11 -4.52
C GLU A 787 14.18 -7.65 -4.56
N ALA A 788 13.52 -7.49 -5.70
CA ALA A 788 12.10 -7.80 -5.82
C ALA A 788 11.83 -9.28 -5.50
N PHE A 789 10.92 -9.50 -4.56
CA PHE A 789 10.26 -10.78 -4.32
C PHE A 789 8.78 -10.51 -4.05
N SER A 790 7.95 -11.54 -4.21
CA SER A 790 6.52 -11.45 -3.97
C SER A 790 6.06 -12.69 -3.24
N VAL A 791 5.15 -12.49 -2.27
CA VAL A 791 4.44 -13.55 -1.57
C VAL A 791 2.96 -13.23 -1.58
N ASP A 792 2.14 -14.14 -2.06
CA ASP A 792 0.70 -14.05 -1.91
C ASP A 792 0.28 -14.81 -0.65
N VAL A 793 0.03 -14.09 0.45
CA VAL A 793 -0.34 -14.73 1.72
C VAL A 793 -1.72 -15.39 1.66
N SER A 794 -2.54 -15.06 0.66
CA SER A 794 -3.88 -15.63 0.47
C SER A 794 -3.86 -16.93 -0.33
N SER A 795 -2.88 -17.12 -1.24
CA SER A 795 -2.84 -18.27 -2.15
C SER A 795 -1.56 -19.13 -2.07
N ASP A 796 -0.39 -18.56 -1.78
CA ASP A 796 0.87 -19.31 -1.78
C ASP A 796 0.87 -20.42 -0.73
N SER A 797 1.56 -21.53 -1.03
CA SER A 797 1.70 -22.63 -0.08
C SER A 797 2.53 -22.23 1.14
N TYR A 798 2.30 -22.88 2.29
CA TYR A 798 3.11 -22.67 3.50
C TYR A 798 4.63 -22.75 3.19
N ASP A 799 5.05 -23.75 2.42
CA ASP A 799 6.47 -23.95 2.07
C ASP A 799 6.98 -22.84 1.14
N THR A 800 6.16 -22.35 0.21
CA THR A 800 6.52 -21.21 -0.65
C THR A 800 6.79 -19.98 0.20
N ILE A 801 5.85 -19.62 1.07
CA ILE A 801 5.95 -18.45 1.96
C ILE A 801 7.18 -18.60 2.87
N TYR A 802 7.31 -19.75 3.53
CA TYR A 802 8.42 -20.00 4.44
C TYR A 802 9.78 -19.93 3.73
N ASN A 803 9.90 -20.53 2.54
CA ASN A 803 11.17 -20.50 1.78
C ASN A 803 11.50 -19.09 1.29
N THR A 804 10.52 -18.32 0.81
CA THR A 804 10.75 -16.93 0.36
C THR A 804 11.18 -16.05 1.53
N TRP A 805 10.46 -16.10 2.65
CA TRP A 805 10.78 -15.28 3.83
C TRP A 805 12.05 -15.73 4.56
N THR A 806 12.43 -17.00 4.49
CA THR A 806 13.71 -17.50 5.01
C THR A 806 14.90 -17.14 4.12
N ASN A 807 14.67 -16.96 2.82
CA ASN A 807 15.71 -16.66 1.83
C ASN A 807 15.47 -15.30 1.17
N MET A 808 15.16 -14.28 1.99
CA MET A 808 14.95 -12.92 1.48
C MET A 808 16.16 -12.47 0.65
N PRO A 809 15.93 -11.87 -0.53
CA PRO A 809 17.00 -11.31 -1.33
C PRO A 809 17.80 -10.26 -0.57
N SER A 810 19.06 -10.09 -0.96
CA SER A 810 19.93 -9.07 -0.38
C SER A 810 19.36 -7.67 -0.56
N THR A 811 19.70 -6.78 0.37
CA THR A 811 19.35 -5.38 0.27
C THR A 811 20.40 -4.57 -0.48
N PHE A 812 19.96 -3.48 -1.11
CA PHE A 812 20.81 -2.45 -1.69
C PHE A 812 20.40 -1.06 -1.20
N GLN A 813 21.37 -0.16 -1.09
CA GLN A 813 21.13 1.23 -0.70
C GLN A 813 20.37 1.97 -1.79
N THR A 814 19.40 2.77 -1.37
CA THR A 814 18.68 3.68 -2.25
C THR A 814 19.44 5.00 -2.38
N TYR A 815 19.07 5.83 -3.35
CA TYR A 815 19.78 7.09 -3.59
C TYR A 815 19.60 8.12 -2.47
N ILE A 816 18.59 7.95 -1.59
CA ILE A 816 18.40 8.80 -0.40
C ILE A 816 19.37 8.47 0.75
N TYR A 817 20.03 7.29 0.74
CA TYR A 817 20.98 6.88 1.78
C TYR A 817 22.07 7.94 2.01
N GLY A 818 22.62 8.50 0.94
CA GLY A 818 23.69 9.50 1.02
C GLY A 818 23.21 10.81 1.67
N GLN A 819 22.00 11.26 1.34
CA GLN A 819 21.40 12.48 1.90
C GLN A 819 21.16 12.31 3.40
N LEU A 820 20.57 11.19 3.80
CA LEU A 820 20.32 10.86 5.21
C LEU A 820 21.60 10.73 6.02
N LYS A 821 22.62 10.04 5.49
CA LYS A 821 23.94 9.93 6.14
C LYS A 821 24.58 11.29 6.35
N ASN A 822 24.56 12.15 5.33
CA ASN A 822 25.10 13.50 5.45
C ASN A 822 24.34 14.32 6.51
N ALA A 823 23.01 14.26 6.52
CA ALA A 823 22.17 14.97 7.49
C ALA A 823 22.27 14.41 8.92
N ALA A 824 22.53 13.11 9.08
CA ALA A 824 22.70 12.47 10.37
C ALA A 824 24.03 12.88 11.03
N THR A 825 25.07 13.22 10.24
CA THR A 825 26.37 13.63 10.79
C THR A 825 26.26 14.79 11.79
N GLY A 826 26.91 14.63 12.96
CA GLY A 826 26.85 15.57 14.08
C GLY A 826 25.82 15.23 15.18
N SER A 827 25.05 14.15 15.03
CA SER A 827 24.05 13.66 16.00
C SER A 827 24.64 12.92 17.23
N THR A 828 25.96 12.96 17.44
CA THR A 828 26.55 12.39 18.65
C THR A 828 26.11 13.20 19.85
N SER A 829 25.44 12.52 20.80
CA SER A 829 25.18 12.95 22.18
C SER A 829 26.17 14.01 22.64
N VAL A 830 25.70 15.16 23.12
CA VAL A 830 26.54 16.24 23.62
C VAL A 830 27.29 15.78 24.88
N SER A 831 28.35 15.00 24.72
CA SER A 831 29.37 14.72 25.72
C SER A 831 30.71 15.29 25.29
N ARG A 832 30.73 16.45 24.62
CA ARG A 832 31.94 17.27 24.60
C ARG A 832 32.08 18.01 25.92
N LYS A 833 32.63 17.33 26.94
CA LYS A 833 33.47 18.06 27.91
C LYS A 833 34.56 18.74 27.09
N ARG A 834 34.49 20.06 26.94
CA ARG A 834 35.66 20.85 26.53
C ARG A 834 36.77 20.48 27.50
N ASP A 835 37.81 19.83 27.00
CA ASP A 835 39.12 19.89 27.61
C ASP A 835 39.48 21.38 27.69
N LEU A 836 39.40 21.93 28.90
CA LEU A 836 40.08 23.17 29.23
C LEU A 836 41.57 22.89 29.07
N ALA A 837 42.09 23.14 27.88
CA ALA A 837 43.53 23.20 27.65
C ALA A 837 44.12 24.19 28.68
N PRO A 838 45.19 23.81 29.40
CA PRO A 838 45.76 24.64 30.45
C PRO A 838 46.28 25.92 29.81
N SER A 839 45.72 27.06 30.22
CA SER A 839 46.24 28.36 29.84
C SER A 839 47.71 28.44 30.24
N ALA A 840 48.57 28.62 29.23
CA ALA A 840 49.98 28.86 29.41
C ALA A 840 50.15 30.06 30.35
N ARG A 841 50.72 29.77 31.52
CA ARG A 841 50.99 30.73 32.57
C ARG A 841 52.13 31.64 32.11
N THR A 842 51.79 32.75 31.46
CA THR A 842 52.74 33.82 31.15
C THR A 842 53.19 34.47 32.47
N THR A 843 54.45 34.28 32.80
CA THR A 843 55.12 34.96 33.91
C THR A 843 55.16 36.47 33.65
N LYS A 844 54.40 37.25 34.44
CA LYS A 844 54.75 38.64 34.75
C LYS A 844 54.68 38.86 36.25
N ARG A 845 55.86 39.10 36.84
CA ARG A 845 56.05 39.67 38.17
C ARG A 845 55.27 40.98 38.26
N LEU A 846 54.58 41.19 39.38
CA LEU A 846 54.42 42.50 40.03
C LEU A 846 54.05 42.29 41.51
N HIS A 847 54.57 43.17 42.36
CA HIS A 847 54.66 43.13 43.82
C HIS A 847 53.34 43.27 44.58
N GLY A 848 53.33 42.79 45.84
CA GLY A 848 52.41 43.17 46.93
C GLY A 848 52.20 42.00 47.90
N SER A 849 53.04 41.75 48.90
CA SER A 849 53.14 42.36 50.24
C SER A 849 51.92 42.14 51.15
N HIS A 850 52.21 41.62 52.36
CA HIS A 850 51.37 41.51 53.59
C HIS A 850 50.31 40.40 53.53
N GLY A 851 50.15 39.47 54.48
CA GLY A 851 50.54 39.34 55.89
C GLY A 851 49.34 38.61 56.54
N GLY A 852 49.41 37.33 56.89
CA GLY A 852 49.84 36.86 58.21
C GLY A 852 48.67 36.30 59.03
N ARG A 853 48.89 35.14 59.68
CA ARG A 853 48.15 34.56 60.84
C ARG A 853 46.70 34.10 60.60
N SER A 854 46.10 33.13 61.30
CA SER A 854 46.52 32.10 62.26
C SER A 854 45.23 31.44 62.83
N ARG A 855 45.20 30.10 62.88
CA ARG A 855 44.64 29.23 63.94
C ARG A 855 43.11 29.09 64.20
N ARG A 856 42.72 27.79 64.15
CA ARG A 856 42.16 26.90 65.21
C ARG A 856 40.69 26.97 65.64
N ASN A 857 40.14 25.74 65.69
CA ASN A 857 39.23 25.11 66.67
C ASN A 857 37.80 25.69 66.75
N GLY A 858 36.73 24.92 66.92
CA GLY A 858 36.56 23.50 67.19
C GLY A 858 35.26 23.28 67.98
N VAL A 859 34.60 22.17 67.67
CA VAL A 859 33.77 21.32 68.55
C VAL A 859 32.31 21.75 68.87
N ALA A 860 31.47 20.73 68.75
CA ALA A 860 30.04 20.59 68.99
C ALA A 860 29.61 20.68 70.47
N HIS A 861 28.29 20.81 70.70
CA HIS A 861 27.57 19.97 71.67
C HIS A 861 26.05 19.96 71.40
N ALA A 862 25.49 18.75 71.48
CA ALA A 862 24.07 18.41 71.51
C ALA A 862 23.41 18.77 72.86
N VAL A 863 22.07 18.67 72.96
CA VAL A 863 21.32 17.85 73.95
C VAL A 863 19.78 17.97 73.77
N LYS A 864 19.16 16.80 73.54
CA LYS A 864 17.88 16.19 74.00
C LYS A 864 16.58 17.00 74.22
N GLY A 865 15.49 16.37 73.76
CA GLY A 865 14.18 16.33 74.43
C GLY A 865 13.22 15.37 73.72
N ALA A 866 12.78 14.31 74.40
CA ALA A 866 11.89 13.26 73.91
C ALA A 866 10.44 13.46 74.39
N VAL A 867 9.47 12.80 73.74
CA VAL A 867 8.39 11.93 74.30
C VAL A 867 7.11 11.95 73.41
N ALA A 868 6.82 10.78 72.80
CA ALA A 868 5.57 9.98 72.69
C ALA A 868 4.16 10.65 72.70
N VAL A 869 3.03 10.12 72.21
CA VAL A 869 2.55 8.97 71.39
C VAL A 869 1.01 9.16 71.26
N SER A 870 0.40 8.63 70.18
CA SER A 870 -1.04 8.28 69.96
C SER A 870 -2.07 9.41 69.81
N ILE A 871 -3.11 9.29 68.98
CA ILE A 871 -3.79 8.11 68.39
C ILE A 871 -3.97 8.33 66.88
#